data_AF-A0A927X2V6-F1
#
_entry.id   AF-A0A927X2V6-F1
#
_cell.length_a   1.000
_cell.length_b   1.000
_cell.length_c   1.000
_cell.angle_alpha   90.00
_cell.angle_beta   90.00
_cell.angle_gamma   90.00
#
_symmetry.space_group_name_H-M   'P 1'
#
loop_
_entity.id
_entity.type
_entity.pdbx_description
1 polymer ?
#
loop_
_entity_poly.entity_id
_entity_poly.type
_entity_poly.pdbx_seq_one_letter_code
_entity_poly.pdbx_strand_id
1 'polypeptide(L)'
;MKKTRKILIFCIACVFATAIFFSFYKGDVKVSAENSSASTQTNSYNASAYEQYISEKTNEHIAKYGEQTLTPTLSESIKVKGADYAEVGGVADDGFSSAIKELSIADNSTYANSETAKLGGDKVVAHLGGYVTYEVEIPAAGFYTLYLNYYTYSGFSSATERSLYINGELPFADCSAFAFSRVWQDKADTRIKDGKETVYNVLNSDADENGNITISKLWRKDTNENELKPQQIEVNSAKAGAAFKDSMGYVIEPFEFYFEKGTQKIRLEFIKDYFVIDTLEVRQVEKADSYSEYYNALVAKYGDPANSVKNVYTRIEAEASATKSSPTLYPVTDRSDSATYPFSITKSYLNTIGGANWKVLGDWIAWEFTVPESGYYEVSMRAKQNTVRGMFSTRTVSVAEKEANGTLGEYKVLFDELNTFKVTYNNKWKNVTIGDSSLDKKQECETPYLFYFEKGKTYSLKMEVTLGDYSSLIARLQAAIDELSAIYRKIIAYTTTSPDANRDYELTVKFPELFYGIDEATGEYEKVAGGGEFYQVLDELTAISTSIKKISAGYAPDADVEEKIYKQGASDKTGVIDSVVVILQKMVDKPREITKRLNSYSTNVSSLGSLLTELREAPLTIDYIEIHTPDIELPKPNAGFFRSLWDGIASFFASFFIDYSSISETGDATNSNTSIEVWMTLGRDQANVVRNLIDTSFTGDSGYAVEHYGENINVDLKLTGGDVLLKATLAGIGPDVALNVDSSLPVNWALRNAVFDLTEFDDFWEVVYAVPDGDDGTNVPDKYENVYMASSIRQFQFSAMDAADEWFDSKNYTAKELKEKITGVYALPEKQIFLMMFVRDDVMEELKLTEMFPDGWDNMTWDDMLRLTAELQAQQLQFYLPVNDLGANALNPIFISLLYQNGGELYSSNNMESGLKSEAAMNSFEFWTELYTNYSFPTSASFVNRFRTGEMPIGISYYEMYNTLSVFAPELKGKWSFHVIPGTAMTDADGNYLYDENNNLLIDHTATASGTGAVLMKQEVADIVNGETVINEQGYAAWTFLKWWTSADTQRQFGVEMEGILGSAARHATANVKALQKLSWPQEDLDMLLTQWSTVHEMPQIAGSYITGREIENAFREVINNLYNARETLYEYSLLIDAEINRKRSEFNLPLLKDQPEEE
;
A
#
# COMPACT_ATOMS: atom_id res chain seq x y z
N MET A 1 -16.81 4.27 -50.62
CA MET A 1 -17.27 2.88 -50.84
C MET A 1 -16.15 1.87 -51.15
N LYS A 2 -15.23 2.07 -52.12
CA LYS A 2 -14.14 1.09 -52.39
C LYS A 2 -13.06 1.00 -51.29
N LYS A 3 -12.76 2.08 -50.57
CA LYS A 3 -11.85 2.06 -49.40
C LYS A 3 -12.46 1.36 -48.18
N THR A 4 -13.74 1.60 -47.91
CA THR A 4 -14.50 1.01 -46.80
C THR A 4 -14.60 -0.52 -46.92
N ARG A 5 -14.74 -1.04 -48.14
CA ARG A 5 -14.81 -2.48 -48.41
C ARG A 5 -13.47 -3.21 -48.19
N LYS A 6 -12.33 -2.53 -48.44
CA LYS A 6 -11.00 -3.10 -48.19
C LYS A 6 -10.66 -3.16 -46.69
N ILE A 7 -11.09 -2.16 -45.92
CA ILE A 7 -10.93 -2.14 -44.47
C ILE A 7 -11.78 -3.24 -43.82
N LEU A 8 -13.04 -3.42 -44.25
CA LEU A 8 -13.90 -4.48 -43.73
C LEU A 8 -13.37 -5.89 -44.05
N ILE A 9 -12.83 -6.12 -45.25
CA ILE A 9 -12.21 -7.40 -45.63
C ILE A 9 -10.92 -7.65 -44.83
N PHE A 10 -10.14 -6.60 -44.55
CA PHE A 10 -8.94 -6.70 -43.72
C PHE A 10 -9.29 -7.05 -42.25
N CYS A 11 -10.33 -6.42 -41.68
CA CYS A 11 -10.80 -6.76 -40.33
C CYS A 11 -11.35 -8.18 -40.24
N ILE A 12 -12.11 -8.66 -41.24
CA ILE A 12 -12.62 -10.05 -41.27
C ILE A 12 -11.46 -11.06 -41.44
N ALA A 13 -10.42 -10.72 -42.21
CA ALA A 13 -9.23 -11.56 -42.35
C ALA A 13 -8.41 -11.64 -41.06
N CYS A 14 -8.29 -10.56 -40.29
CA CYS A 14 -7.63 -10.56 -38.97
C CYS A 14 -8.39 -11.39 -37.93
N VAL A 15 -9.74 -11.39 -37.98
CA VAL A 15 -10.59 -12.22 -37.11
C VAL A 15 -10.50 -13.72 -37.47
N PHE A 16 -10.34 -14.05 -38.76
CA PHE A 16 -10.11 -15.44 -39.18
C PHE A 16 -8.68 -15.93 -38.89
N ALA A 17 -7.67 -15.06 -38.96
CA ALA A 17 -6.28 -15.41 -38.64
C ALA A 17 -6.08 -15.68 -37.13
N THR A 18 -6.79 -14.96 -36.27
CA THR A 18 -6.82 -15.19 -34.81
C THR A 18 -7.57 -16.48 -34.44
N ALA A 19 -8.65 -16.83 -35.15
CA ALA A 19 -9.36 -18.09 -34.95
C ALA A 19 -8.55 -19.33 -35.39
N ILE A 20 -7.70 -19.20 -36.43
CA ILE A 20 -6.85 -20.30 -36.90
C ILE A 20 -5.63 -20.51 -35.96
N PHE A 21 -5.12 -19.44 -35.33
CA PHE A 21 -4.05 -19.56 -34.32
C PHE A 21 -4.51 -20.32 -33.06
N PHE A 22 -5.77 -20.20 -32.65
CA PHE A 22 -6.33 -21.00 -31.55
C PHE A 22 -6.55 -22.49 -31.90
N SER A 23 -6.57 -22.86 -33.19
CA SER A 23 -6.78 -24.26 -33.59
C SER A 23 -5.49 -25.11 -33.59
N PHE A 24 -4.30 -24.50 -33.43
CA PHE A 24 -3.02 -25.20 -33.49
C PHE A 24 -2.39 -25.52 -32.12
N TYR A 25 -3.06 -25.19 -31.01
CA TYR A 25 -2.69 -25.59 -29.65
C TYR A 25 -3.81 -26.44 -29.02
N LYS A 26 -4.06 -27.62 -29.58
CA LYS A 26 -4.78 -28.71 -28.90
C LYS A 26 -3.81 -29.86 -28.66
N GLY A 27 -2.94 -29.69 -27.66
CA GLY A 27 -2.37 -30.83 -26.97
C GLY A 27 -3.40 -31.25 -25.92
N ASP A 28 -4.13 -32.33 -26.17
CA ASP A 28 -4.99 -32.93 -25.16
C ASP A 28 -4.11 -33.34 -23.97
N VAL A 29 -4.33 -32.74 -22.80
CA VAL A 29 -3.80 -33.26 -21.53
C VAL A 29 -4.58 -34.55 -21.26
N LYS A 30 -3.99 -35.69 -21.61
CA LYS A 30 -4.45 -36.99 -21.13
C LYS A 30 -4.04 -37.12 -19.67
N VAL A 31 -4.90 -36.68 -18.76
CA VAL A 31 -4.90 -37.24 -17.41
C VAL A 31 -5.41 -38.67 -17.57
N SER A 32 -4.57 -39.66 -17.26
CA SER A 32 -5.00 -41.06 -17.22
C SER A 32 -5.98 -41.22 -16.06
N ALA A 33 -7.28 -41.10 -16.36
CA ALA A 33 -8.37 -41.44 -15.47
C ALA A 33 -8.51 -42.96 -15.24
N GLU A 34 -7.43 -43.72 -15.34
CA GLU A 34 -7.36 -45.15 -15.01
C GLU A 34 -6.54 -45.29 -13.73
N ASN A 35 -7.13 -44.88 -12.59
CA ASN A 35 -6.90 -45.41 -11.22
C ASN A 35 -7.39 -44.45 -10.11
N SER A 36 -8.56 -43.81 -10.27
CA SER A 36 -9.24 -43.10 -9.16
C SER A 36 -9.88 -44.05 -8.13
N SER A 37 -9.30 -45.24 -7.92
CA SER A 37 -9.81 -46.23 -6.97
C SER A 37 -8.68 -46.92 -6.19
N ALA A 38 -7.80 -46.14 -5.55
CA ALA A 38 -7.03 -46.57 -4.38
C ALA A 38 -6.18 -45.41 -3.82
N SER A 39 -6.73 -44.63 -2.90
CA SER A 39 -6.08 -44.13 -1.67
C SER A 39 -6.98 -43.08 -1.02
N THR A 40 -8.01 -43.52 -0.30
CA THR A 40 -8.67 -42.70 0.74
C THR A 40 -7.80 -42.64 1.98
N GLN A 41 -6.54 -42.29 1.80
CA GLN A 41 -5.70 -41.72 2.84
C GLN A 41 -5.44 -40.31 2.35
N THR A 42 -6.31 -39.40 2.78
CA THR A 42 -5.96 -37.99 2.93
C THR A 42 -4.66 -37.96 3.73
N ASN A 43 -3.53 -37.84 3.05
CA ASN A 43 -2.35 -37.28 3.69
C ASN A 43 -2.82 -35.92 4.21
N SER A 44 -2.80 -35.78 5.52
CA SER A 44 -3.18 -34.57 6.21
C SER A 44 -2.29 -33.45 5.71
N TYR A 45 -2.77 -32.68 4.74
CA TYR A 45 -2.31 -31.31 4.57
C TYR A 45 -2.39 -30.69 5.94
N ASN A 46 -1.25 -30.23 6.45
CA ASN A 46 -1.13 -29.70 7.81
C ASN A 46 -2.32 -28.79 8.08
N ALA A 47 -3.19 -29.24 8.98
CA ALA A 47 -4.29 -28.43 9.48
C ALA A 47 -3.71 -27.08 9.90
N SER A 48 -4.44 -25.99 9.68
CA SER A 48 -3.95 -24.66 10.08
C SER A 48 -3.55 -24.69 11.57
N ALA A 49 -2.62 -23.84 12.00
CA ALA A 49 -2.20 -23.82 13.41
C ALA A 49 -3.41 -23.70 14.37
N TYR A 50 -4.46 -22.99 13.94
CA TYR A 50 -5.75 -22.92 14.61
C TYR A 50 -6.50 -24.26 14.63
N GLU A 51 -6.66 -24.95 13.49
CA GLU A 51 -7.34 -26.26 13.45
C GLU A 51 -6.61 -27.33 14.28
N GLN A 52 -5.27 -27.30 14.30
CA GLN A 52 -4.46 -28.14 15.17
C GLN A 52 -4.75 -27.82 16.65
N TYR A 53 -4.76 -26.53 17.01
CA TYR A 53 -5.11 -26.08 18.36
C TYR A 53 -6.50 -26.54 18.79
N ILE A 54 -7.52 -26.39 17.93
CA ILE A 54 -8.88 -26.88 18.22
C ILE A 54 -8.86 -28.40 18.44
N SER A 55 -8.24 -29.17 17.53
CA SER A 55 -8.17 -30.62 17.64
C SER A 55 -7.46 -31.08 18.92
N GLU A 56 -6.31 -30.49 19.24
CA GLU A 56 -5.53 -30.78 20.44
C GLU A 56 -6.34 -30.48 21.71
N LYS A 57 -6.94 -29.29 21.80
CA LYS A 57 -7.73 -28.89 22.98
C LYS A 57 -9.03 -29.67 23.11
N THR A 58 -9.67 -30.05 22.00
CA THR A 58 -10.80 -30.99 22.02
C THR A 58 -10.39 -32.34 22.59
N ASN A 59 -9.26 -32.90 22.14
CA ASN A 59 -8.76 -34.18 22.64
C ASN A 59 -8.38 -34.12 24.13
N GLU A 60 -7.73 -33.04 24.57
CA GLU A 60 -7.42 -32.77 25.98
C GLU A 60 -8.69 -32.66 26.83
N HIS A 61 -9.70 -31.93 26.34
CA HIS A 61 -10.98 -31.78 27.02
C HIS A 61 -11.68 -33.14 27.20
N ILE A 62 -11.78 -33.92 26.12
CA ILE A 62 -12.39 -35.25 26.16
C ILE A 62 -11.62 -36.17 27.12
N ALA A 63 -10.29 -36.11 27.14
CA ALA A 63 -9.47 -36.90 28.04
C ALA A 63 -9.67 -36.53 29.52
N LYS A 64 -9.91 -35.25 29.83
CA LYS A 64 -10.01 -34.73 31.21
C LYS A 64 -11.44 -34.73 31.76
N TYR A 65 -12.42 -34.43 30.92
CA TYR A 65 -13.81 -34.19 31.30
C TYR A 65 -14.80 -35.20 30.70
N GLY A 66 -14.37 -36.07 29.79
CA GLY A 66 -15.23 -37.03 29.09
C GLY A 66 -16.07 -36.37 27.99
N GLU A 67 -17.25 -36.90 27.71
CA GLU A 67 -18.20 -36.34 26.72
C GLU A 67 -18.96 -35.09 27.23
N GLN A 68 -18.34 -34.27 28.08
CA GLN A 68 -18.92 -32.99 28.49
C GLN A 68 -18.96 -32.01 27.30
N THR A 69 -19.87 -31.04 27.36
CA THR A 69 -20.06 -30.05 26.28
C THR A 69 -18.80 -29.23 26.08
N LEU A 70 -18.27 -29.25 24.85
CA LEU A 70 -17.08 -28.49 24.44
C LEU A 70 -17.31 -26.96 24.40
N THR A 71 -18.56 -26.52 24.23
CA THR A 71 -18.98 -25.11 24.18
C THR A 71 -19.98 -24.80 25.30
N PRO A 72 -19.52 -24.37 26.48
CA PRO A 72 -20.40 -24.13 27.61
C PRO A 72 -21.37 -22.97 27.38
N THR A 73 -22.62 -23.12 27.82
CA THR A 73 -23.63 -22.06 27.76
C THR A 73 -23.41 -21.04 28.89
N LEU A 74 -23.43 -19.75 28.55
CA LEU A 74 -23.38 -18.65 29.52
C LEU A 74 -24.75 -17.98 29.60
N SER A 75 -25.19 -17.61 30.81
CA SER A 75 -26.41 -16.80 30.97
C SER A 75 -26.20 -15.36 30.50
N GLU A 76 -24.99 -14.83 30.70
CA GLU A 76 -24.51 -13.53 30.24
C GLU A 76 -22.99 -13.64 29.96
N SER A 77 -22.48 -12.82 29.04
CA SER A 77 -21.04 -12.71 28.78
C SER A 77 -20.27 -12.26 30.04
N ILE A 78 -19.09 -12.78 30.26
CA ILE A 78 -18.21 -12.35 31.35
C ILE A 78 -17.51 -11.07 30.89
N LYS A 79 -17.81 -9.93 31.54
CA LYS A 79 -17.27 -8.62 31.14
C LYS A 79 -16.23 -8.15 32.14
N VAL A 80 -15.06 -7.75 31.63
CA VAL A 80 -14.01 -7.10 32.40
C VAL A 80 -13.84 -5.69 31.85
N LYS A 81 -13.92 -4.68 32.73
CA LYS A 81 -13.69 -3.29 32.33
C LYS A 81 -12.23 -3.08 32.01
N GLY A 82 -11.94 -2.15 31.11
CA GLY A 82 -10.57 -1.83 30.72
C GLY A 82 -9.67 -1.55 31.92
N ALA A 83 -10.14 -0.77 32.90
CA ALA A 83 -9.38 -0.43 34.11
C ALA A 83 -9.21 -1.58 35.13
N ASP A 84 -9.98 -2.67 35.03
CA ASP A 84 -9.94 -3.80 35.97
C ASP A 84 -8.85 -4.83 35.56
N TYR A 85 -7.65 -4.36 35.23
CA TYR A 85 -6.52 -5.21 34.86
C TYR A 85 -5.77 -5.73 36.10
N ALA A 86 -5.21 -6.93 35.99
CA ALA A 86 -4.35 -7.54 37.01
C ALA A 86 -2.90 -7.04 36.91
N GLU A 87 -2.43 -6.79 35.69
CA GLU A 87 -1.06 -6.35 35.40
C GLU A 87 -1.06 -5.43 34.17
N VAL A 88 -0.22 -4.39 34.19
CA VAL A 88 0.05 -3.53 33.05
C VAL A 88 1.55 -3.24 32.98
N GLY A 89 2.12 -3.34 31.79
CA GLY A 89 3.52 -2.96 31.53
C GLY A 89 3.59 -1.89 30.46
N GLY A 90 4.46 -0.89 30.64
CA GLY A 90 4.57 0.21 29.69
C GLY A 90 3.49 1.29 29.83
N VAL A 91 3.19 1.69 31.07
CA VAL A 91 2.25 2.80 31.31
C VAL A 91 2.92 4.11 30.90
N ALA A 92 2.23 4.90 30.09
CA ALA A 92 2.72 6.20 29.66
C ALA A 92 2.95 7.13 30.86
N ASP A 93 4.09 7.84 30.84
CA ASP A 93 4.43 8.85 31.85
C ASP A 93 3.39 9.99 31.86
N ASP A 94 3.39 10.77 32.93
CA ASP A 94 2.45 11.87 33.25
C ASP A 94 2.14 12.88 32.13
N GLY A 95 3.01 13.02 31.12
CA GLY A 95 2.76 13.80 29.89
C GLY A 95 1.59 13.28 29.03
N PHE A 96 1.41 11.96 28.91
CA PHE A 96 0.36 11.36 28.06
C PHE A 96 -1.03 11.39 28.72
N SER A 97 -1.06 11.37 30.06
CA SER A 97 -2.28 11.60 30.84
C SER A 97 -2.85 13.01 30.61
N SER A 98 -1.99 13.95 30.21
CA SER A 98 -2.34 15.33 29.88
C SER A 98 -2.92 15.45 28.46
N ALA A 99 -2.39 14.70 27.48
CA ALA A 99 -2.96 14.60 26.13
C ALA A 99 -4.31 13.86 26.11
N ILE A 100 -4.47 12.84 26.95
CA ILE A 100 -5.75 12.13 27.08
C ILE A 100 -6.81 12.96 27.82
N LYS A 101 -6.43 13.89 28.71
CA LYS A 101 -7.37 14.90 29.27
C LYS A 101 -8.04 15.76 28.20
N GLU A 102 -7.47 15.89 27.00
CA GLU A 102 -8.10 16.61 25.88
C GLU A 102 -9.17 15.77 25.14
N LEU A 103 -9.23 14.45 25.36
CA LEU A 103 -10.20 13.53 24.75
C LEU A 103 -11.56 13.49 25.46
N SER A 104 -12.14 14.63 25.90
CA SER A 104 -13.54 14.61 26.36
C SER A 104 -14.44 14.03 25.27
N ILE A 105 -14.92 12.81 25.49
CA ILE A 105 -16.07 12.25 24.78
C ILE A 105 -17.27 13.06 25.31
N ALA A 106 -17.65 14.11 24.59
CA ALA A 106 -18.91 14.78 24.81
C ALA A 106 -20.03 13.99 24.12
N ASP A 107 -21.14 13.79 24.83
CA ASP A 107 -22.40 13.40 24.24
C ASP A 107 -22.79 14.43 23.16
N ASN A 108 -22.83 13.97 21.91
CA ASN A 108 -23.34 14.65 20.72
C ASN A 108 -22.61 15.91 20.20
N SER A 109 -22.15 15.78 18.96
CA SER A 109 -21.90 16.82 17.95
C SER A 109 -20.81 17.87 18.23
N THR A 110 -19.86 17.94 17.28
CA THR A 110 -18.87 19.01 17.04
C THR A 110 -17.68 19.08 18.02
N TYR A 111 -16.48 19.20 17.44
CA TYR A 111 -15.21 19.48 18.12
C TYR A 111 -15.38 20.54 19.22
N ALA A 112 -14.99 20.24 20.46
CA ALA A 112 -15.02 21.22 21.54
C ALA A 112 -13.87 21.06 22.55
N ASN A 113 -13.30 22.21 22.88
CA ASN A 113 -12.13 22.45 23.72
C ASN A 113 -12.24 21.91 25.17
N SER A 114 -11.16 21.23 25.56
CA SER A 114 -10.47 21.02 26.87
C SER A 114 -11.07 21.31 28.27
N GLU A 115 -12.35 21.63 28.50
CA GLU A 115 -12.79 22.02 29.87
C GLU A 115 -13.81 21.14 30.61
N THR A 116 -14.24 19.98 30.09
CA THR A 116 -15.14 19.08 30.86
C THR A 116 -14.87 17.57 30.77
N ALA A 117 -13.72 17.13 30.25
CA ALA A 117 -13.33 15.71 30.21
C ALA A 117 -12.98 15.15 31.60
N LYS A 118 -13.91 14.47 32.26
CA LYS A 118 -13.54 13.43 33.24
C LYS A 118 -13.42 12.11 32.49
N LEU A 119 -12.21 11.60 32.24
CA LEU A 119 -12.05 10.16 32.05
C LEU A 119 -12.42 9.48 33.37
N GLY A 120 -13.59 8.83 33.37
CA GLY A 120 -14.05 8.01 34.48
C GLY A 120 -13.14 6.78 34.65
N GLY A 121 -13.04 6.29 35.89
CA GLY A 121 -12.10 5.25 36.32
C GLY A 121 -12.38 3.82 35.86
N ASP A 122 -12.84 3.62 34.62
CA ASP A 122 -13.26 2.31 34.07
C ASP A 122 -12.52 1.88 32.78
N LYS A 123 -11.64 2.71 32.19
CA LYS A 123 -10.95 2.45 30.91
C LYS A 123 -9.42 2.36 31.08
N VAL A 124 -8.72 1.68 30.17
CA VAL A 124 -7.23 1.62 30.16
C VAL A 124 -6.66 1.94 28.78
N VAL A 125 -5.47 2.55 28.77
CA VAL A 125 -4.66 2.81 27.59
C VAL A 125 -3.25 2.31 27.87
N ALA A 126 -2.63 1.61 26.92
CA ALA A 126 -1.21 1.28 26.98
C ALA A 126 -0.48 1.80 25.74
N HIS A 127 0.81 2.10 25.90
CA HIS A 127 1.67 2.58 24.81
C HIS A 127 2.05 1.44 23.85
N LEU A 128 2.62 1.80 22.70
CA LEU A 128 3.28 0.87 21.79
C LEU A 128 4.37 0.07 22.55
N GLY A 129 4.40 -1.25 22.39
CA GLY A 129 5.26 -2.16 23.15
C GLY A 129 4.78 -2.47 24.58
N GLY A 130 3.69 -1.86 25.02
CA GLY A 130 3.08 -2.14 26.32
C GLY A 130 2.17 -3.37 26.31
N TYR A 131 1.66 -3.73 27.48
CA TYR A 131 0.68 -4.82 27.60
C TYR A 131 -0.30 -4.59 28.75
N VAL A 132 -1.47 -5.21 28.65
CA VAL A 132 -2.48 -5.28 29.70
C VAL A 132 -2.90 -6.73 29.90
N THR A 133 -2.92 -7.19 31.15
CA THR A 133 -3.34 -8.55 31.52
C THR A 133 -4.58 -8.50 32.41
N TYR A 134 -5.61 -9.25 32.03
CA TYR A 134 -6.86 -9.42 32.77
C TYR A 134 -6.91 -10.79 33.43
N GLU A 135 -7.45 -10.86 34.64
CA GLU A 135 -7.81 -12.12 35.30
C GLU A 135 -9.33 -12.32 35.18
N VAL A 136 -9.74 -13.44 34.59
CA VAL A 136 -11.16 -13.74 34.32
C VAL A 136 -11.54 -15.05 34.97
N GLU A 137 -12.65 -15.07 35.71
CA GLU A 137 -13.14 -16.28 36.35
C GLU A 137 -14.06 -17.06 35.40
N ILE A 138 -13.59 -18.23 34.95
CA ILE A 138 -14.28 -19.07 33.97
C ILE A 138 -15.12 -20.14 34.68
N PRO A 139 -16.45 -20.19 34.45
CA PRO A 139 -17.35 -21.05 35.23
C PRO A 139 -17.27 -22.54 34.88
N ALA A 140 -16.93 -22.86 33.63
CA ALA A 140 -16.84 -24.21 33.10
C ALA A 140 -15.69 -24.31 32.09
N ALA A 141 -15.02 -25.45 32.02
CA ALA A 141 -13.97 -25.64 31.01
C ALA A 141 -14.60 -25.84 29.63
N GLY A 142 -14.01 -25.27 28.59
CA GLY A 142 -14.48 -25.37 27.21
C GLY A 142 -14.04 -24.21 26.33
N PHE A 143 -14.57 -24.17 25.12
CA PHE A 143 -14.33 -23.13 24.13
C PHE A 143 -15.26 -21.92 24.33
N TYR A 144 -14.66 -20.74 24.19
CA TYR A 144 -15.31 -19.44 24.31
C TYR A 144 -14.81 -18.52 23.19
N THR A 145 -15.58 -17.48 22.86
CA THR A 145 -15.12 -16.41 21.98
C THR A 145 -14.74 -15.19 22.80
N LEU A 146 -13.75 -14.43 22.32
CA LEU A 146 -13.36 -13.15 22.92
C LEU A 146 -13.91 -12.01 22.09
N TYR A 147 -14.34 -10.95 22.77
CA TYR A 147 -14.83 -9.73 22.15
C TYR A 147 -14.25 -8.51 22.83
N LEU A 148 -13.74 -7.58 22.03
CA LEU A 148 -13.09 -6.36 22.49
C LEU A 148 -13.92 -5.15 22.10
N ASN A 149 -14.28 -4.35 23.10
CA ASN A 149 -14.88 -3.05 22.92
C ASN A 149 -13.83 -1.97 23.16
N TYR A 150 -13.75 -1.02 22.24
CA TYR A 150 -12.65 -0.08 22.22
C TYR A 150 -12.96 1.26 21.56
N TYR A 151 -12.05 2.21 21.77
CA TYR A 151 -11.97 3.45 21.02
C TYR A 151 -10.58 3.57 20.41
N THR A 152 -10.53 4.06 19.18
CA THR A 152 -9.28 4.40 18.51
C THR A 152 -8.90 5.84 18.85
N TYR A 153 -7.60 6.08 18.97
CA TYR A 153 -7.04 7.41 19.14
C TYR A 153 -6.51 7.90 17.79
N SER A 154 -6.64 9.19 17.51
CA SER A 154 -6.05 9.85 16.34
C SER A 154 -4.55 9.53 16.26
N GLY A 155 -4.21 8.54 15.43
CA GLY A 155 -2.88 7.98 15.28
C GLY A 155 -2.60 7.67 13.81
N PHE A 156 -2.20 6.45 13.51
CA PHE A 156 -1.94 6.01 12.15
C PHE A 156 -3.23 5.81 11.35
N SER A 157 -3.23 5.94 10.02
CA SER A 157 -4.45 5.76 9.21
C SER A 157 -4.87 4.29 9.02
N SER A 158 -3.98 3.35 9.37
CA SER A 158 -4.17 1.91 9.20
C SER A 158 -4.72 1.21 10.46
N ALA A 159 -5.16 -0.04 10.31
CA ALA A 159 -5.69 -0.84 11.41
C ALA A 159 -4.67 -0.99 12.56
N THR A 160 -5.19 -1.04 13.79
CA THR A 160 -4.40 -1.24 15.02
C THR A 160 -4.21 -2.73 15.27
N GLU A 161 -3.10 -3.14 15.92
CA GLU A 161 -2.75 -4.57 16.00
C GLU A 161 -2.35 -5.02 17.40
N ARG A 162 -2.86 -6.17 17.85
CA ARG A 162 -2.58 -6.73 19.19
C ARG A 162 -2.23 -8.20 19.14
N SER A 163 -1.25 -8.62 19.93
CA SER A 163 -1.07 -10.04 20.24
C SER A 163 -1.95 -10.44 21.42
N LEU A 164 -2.41 -11.68 21.42
CA LEU A 164 -3.23 -12.27 22.47
C LEU A 164 -2.50 -13.47 23.08
N TYR A 165 -2.32 -13.44 24.39
CA TYR A 165 -1.80 -14.57 25.15
C TYR A 165 -2.83 -15.03 26.16
N ILE A 166 -2.93 -16.35 26.31
CA ILE A 166 -3.75 -16.99 27.34
C ILE A 166 -2.80 -17.70 28.29
N ASN A 167 -2.84 -17.35 29.57
CA ASN A 167 -1.94 -17.87 30.61
C ASN A 167 -0.45 -17.74 30.30
N GLY A 168 -0.06 -16.70 29.55
CA GLY A 168 1.32 -16.42 29.17
C GLY A 168 1.82 -17.18 27.95
N GLU A 169 0.96 -17.98 27.30
CA GLU A 169 1.28 -18.71 26.07
C GLU A 169 0.51 -18.13 24.90
N LEU A 170 1.15 -18.08 23.73
CA LEU A 170 0.51 -17.76 22.47
C LEU A 170 -0.29 -18.98 22.00
N PRO A 171 -1.64 -18.95 21.92
CA PRO A 171 -2.42 -20.16 21.65
C PRO A 171 -2.09 -20.82 20.30
N PHE A 172 -1.89 -20.00 19.27
CA PHE A 172 -1.48 -20.40 17.91
C PHE A 172 -0.90 -19.18 17.18
N ALA A 173 -0.20 -19.38 16.07
CA ALA A 173 0.59 -18.34 15.39
C ALA A 173 -0.21 -17.07 15.04
N ASP A 174 -1.47 -17.20 14.61
CA ASP A 174 -2.30 -16.04 14.23
C ASP A 174 -2.68 -15.15 15.42
N CYS A 175 -2.55 -15.65 16.67
CA CYS A 175 -2.72 -14.83 17.86
C CYS A 175 -1.62 -13.77 18.03
N SER A 176 -0.56 -13.83 17.23
CA SER A 176 0.54 -12.86 17.29
C SER A 176 0.14 -11.48 16.78
N ALA A 177 -0.92 -11.35 15.97
CA ALA A 177 -1.38 -10.05 15.48
C ALA A 177 -2.84 -10.05 15.02
N PHE A 178 -3.74 -9.68 15.92
CA PHE A 178 -5.12 -9.34 15.59
C PHE A 178 -5.25 -7.92 15.09
N ALA A 179 -5.84 -7.75 13.91
CA ALA A 179 -6.13 -6.45 13.33
C ALA A 179 -7.51 -5.93 13.77
N PHE A 180 -7.54 -4.73 14.33
CA PHE A 180 -8.75 -4.02 14.74
C PHE A 180 -8.91 -2.76 13.89
N SER A 181 -9.98 -2.72 13.09
CA SER A 181 -10.26 -1.61 12.18
C SER A 181 -10.51 -0.31 12.94
N ARG A 182 -10.07 0.79 12.33
CA ARG A 182 -10.52 2.14 12.68
C ARG A 182 -11.89 2.40 12.09
N VAL A 183 -12.59 3.41 12.60
CA VAL A 183 -13.89 3.83 12.07
C VAL A 183 -13.73 5.20 11.42
N TRP A 184 -14.04 5.28 10.14
CA TRP A 184 -13.92 6.49 9.34
C TRP A 184 -15.29 6.97 8.87
N GLN A 185 -15.39 8.28 8.64
CA GLN A 185 -16.54 8.91 8.01
C GLN A 185 -16.09 10.12 7.16
N ASP A 186 -16.99 10.58 6.30
CA ASP A 186 -16.76 11.80 5.53
C ASP A 186 -16.85 13.03 6.47
N LYS A 187 -15.89 13.94 6.37
CA LYS A 187 -15.87 15.18 7.14
C LYS A 187 -16.99 16.11 6.67
N ALA A 188 -17.90 16.44 7.58
CA ALA A 188 -18.90 17.48 7.34
C ALA A 188 -18.21 18.82 7.04
N ASP A 189 -18.67 19.52 6.01
CA ASP A 189 -18.16 20.83 5.62
C ASP A 189 -19.31 21.84 5.57
N THR A 190 -19.28 22.84 6.45
CA THR A 190 -20.30 23.88 6.52
C THR A 190 -19.80 25.15 5.85
N ARG A 191 -20.52 25.63 4.84
CA ARG A 191 -20.23 26.89 4.14
C ARG A 191 -21.40 27.85 4.24
N ILE A 192 -21.08 29.14 4.39
CA ILE A 192 -22.07 30.21 4.42
C ILE A 192 -21.95 31.01 3.13
N LYS A 193 -22.96 30.95 2.27
CA LYS A 193 -23.01 31.71 1.02
C LYS A 193 -24.26 32.58 0.97
N ASP A 194 -24.09 33.88 0.71
CA ASP A 194 -25.18 34.87 0.68
C ASP A 194 -26.05 34.87 1.96
N GLY A 195 -25.44 34.56 3.12
CA GLY A 195 -26.14 34.45 4.41
C GLY A 195 -26.93 33.15 4.61
N LYS A 196 -26.82 32.17 3.70
CA LYS A 196 -27.41 30.84 3.81
C LYS A 196 -26.33 29.80 4.15
N GLU A 197 -26.52 29.12 5.26
CA GLU A 197 -25.69 27.99 5.68
C GLU A 197 -26.06 26.73 4.87
N THR A 198 -25.05 26.09 4.27
CA THR A 198 -25.18 24.80 3.59
C THR A 198 -24.15 23.85 4.16
N VAL A 199 -24.60 22.66 4.58
CA VAL A 199 -23.74 21.62 5.14
C VAL A 199 -23.57 20.52 4.08
N TYR A 200 -22.32 20.28 3.68
CA TYR A 200 -21.91 19.27 2.72
C TYR A 200 -21.40 18.00 3.43
N ASN A 201 -21.36 16.89 2.69
CA ASN A 201 -20.84 15.57 3.10
C ASN A 201 -21.63 14.89 4.24
N VAL A 202 -22.81 15.40 4.58
CA VAL A 202 -23.70 14.84 5.62
C VAL A 202 -24.86 14.09 4.99
N LEU A 203 -25.30 13.01 5.63
CA LEU A 203 -26.46 12.23 5.21
C LEU A 203 -27.72 13.10 5.21
N ASN A 204 -28.43 13.09 4.08
CA ASN A 204 -29.76 13.63 3.94
C ASN A 204 -30.76 12.49 3.66
N SER A 205 -31.98 12.64 4.16
CA SER A 205 -33.07 11.69 3.97
C SER A 205 -34.31 12.43 3.49
N ASP A 206 -34.63 12.27 2.21
CA ASP A 206 -35.79 12.91 1.57
C ASP A 206 -36.90 11.88 1.36
N ALA A 207 -38.14 12.23 1.74
CA ALA A 207 -39.31 11.39 1.48
C ALA A 207 -40.12 11.93 0.29
N ASP A 208 -40.52 11.05 -0.63
CA ASP A 208 -41.40 11.40 -1.74
C ASP A 208 -42.88 11.53 -1.31
N GLU A 209 -43.77 11.88 -2.25
CA GLU A 209 -45.21 12.02 -1.99
C GLU A 209 -45.90 10.73 -1.52
N ASN A 210 -45.28 9.57 -1.78
CA ASN A 210 -45.76 8.25 -1.38
C ASN A 210 -45.11 7.75 -0.08
N GLY A 211 -44.19 8.52 0.51
CA GLY A 211 -43.45 8.16 1.71
C GLY A 211 -42.23 7.27 1.46
N ASN A 212 -41.84 7.02 0.20
CA ASN A 212 -40.58 6.33 -0.09
C ASN A 212 -39.41 7.24 0.26
N ILE A 213 -38.35 6.66 0.80
CA ILE A 213 -37.22 7.41 1.35
C ILE A 213 -36.04 7.31 0.39
N THR A 214 -35.37 8.43 0.13
CA THR A 214 -34.07 8.48 -0.57
C THR A 214 -33.02 9.06 0.37
N ILE A 215 -31.94 8.31 0.59
CA ILE A 215 -30.80 8.71 1.41
C ILE A 215 -29.64 9.05 0.49
N SER A 216 -29.11 10.27 0.62
CA SER A 216 -28.04 10.80 -0.24
C SER A 216 -27.11 11.75 0.53
N LYS A 217 -26.03 12.21 -0.10
CA LYS A 217 -25.17 13.29 0.42
C LYS A 217 -25.04 14.41 -0.61
N LEU A 218 -24.91 15.64 -0.10
CA LEU A 218 -24.57 16.79 -0.94
C LEU A 218 -23.06 17.00 -0.95
N TRP A 219 -22.45 16.98 -2.13
CA TRP A 219 -21.01 17.13 -2.31
C TRP A 219 -20.60 18.57 -2.65
N ARG A 220 -19.40 18.98 -2.22
CA ARG A 220 -18.78 20.23 -2.68
C ARG A 220 -18.49 20.16 -4.17
N LYS A 221 -18.44 21.31 -4.85
CA LYS A 221 -18.23 21.39 -6.29
C LYS A 221 -17.15 22.36 -6.69
N ASP A 222 -16.30 21.95 -7.63
CA ASP A 222 -15.28 22.78 -8.23
C ASP A 222 -15.87 23.82 -9.22
N THR A 223 -15.03 24.71 -9.76
CA THR A 223 -15.40 25.77 -10.74
C THR A 223 -16.02 25.21 -12.02
N ASN A 224 -15.70 23.97 -12.37
CA ASN A 224 -16.23 23.25 -13.51
C ASN A 224 -17.51 22.46 -13.15
N GLU A 225 -18.03 22.67 -11.93
CA GLU A 225 -19.16 21.97 -11.32
C GLU A 225 -18.95 20.45 -11.17
N ASN A 226 -17.70 20.00 -11.07
CA ASN A 226 -17.35 18.64 -10.67
C ASN A 226 -17.45 18.49 -9.16
N GLU A 227 -17.93 17.35 -8.69
CA GLU A 227 -17.98 17.06 -7.25
C GLU A 227 -16.60 16.70 -6.70
N LEU A 228 -16.26 17.33 -5.59
CA LEU A 228 -14.99 17.17 -4.89
C LEU A 228 -15.08 16.04 -3.87
N LYS A 229 -14.03 15.22 -3.82
CA LYS A 229 -13.94 14.11 -2.85
C LYS A 229 -13.96 14.65 -1.42
N PRO A 230 -14.77 14.06 -0.52
CA PRO A 230 -14.79 14.47 0.88
C PRO A 230 -13.49 14.07 1.60
N GLN A 231 -13.01 14.94 2.50
CA GLN A 231 -11.95 14.57 3.44
C GLN A 231 -12.45 13.45 4.35
N GLN A 232 -11.57 12.51 4.67
CA GLN A 232 -11.88 11.36 5.53
C GLN A 232 -11.38 11.66 6.94
N ILE A 233 -12.27 11.54 7.92
CA ILE A 233 -11.92 11.74 9.32
C ILE A 233 -12.26 10.51 10.13
N GLU A 234 -11.41 10.24 11.12
CA GLU A 234 -11.62 9.16 12.05
C GLU A 234 -12.67 9.53 13.11
N VAL A 235 -13.51 8.56 13.46
CA VAL A 235 -14.58 8.70 14.45
C VAL A 235 -14.10 8.17 15.79
N ASN A 236 -13.24 8.94 16.46
CA ASN A 236 -12.63 8.55 17.76
C ASN A 236 -13.65 8.39 18.90
N SER A 237 -14.87 8.92 18.75
CA SER A 237 -15.96 8.78 19.73
C SER A 237 -16.80 7.52 19.52
N ALA A 238 -16.68 6.83 18.39
CA ALA A 238 -17.44 5.62 18.13
C ALA A 238 -16.82 4.47 18.93
N LYS A 239 -17.61 3.88 19.83
CA LYS A 239 -17.27 2.61 20.46
C LYS A 239 -17.27 1.54 19.36
N ALA A 240 -16.09 1.08 18.98
CA ALA A 240 -15.93 -0.06 18.09
C ALA A 240 -15.99 -1.35 18.91
N GLY A 241 -16.65 -2.36 18.36
CA GLY A 241 -16.70 -3.69 18.94
C GLY A 241 -16.27 -4.71 17.89
N ALA A 242 -15.33 -5.58 18.25
CA ALA A 242 -14.83 -6.60 17.35
C ALA A 242 -14.52 -7.90 18.11
N ALA A 243 -14.88 -9.02 17.49
CA ALA A 243 -14.43 -10.33 17.93
C ALA A 243 -12.98 -10.57 17.46
N PHE A 244 -12.25 -11.42 18.17
CA PHE A 244 -10.93 -11.89 17.76
C PHE A 244 -11.12 -12.89 16.61
N LYS A 245 -10.81 -12.48 15.39
CA LYS A 245 -10.99 -13.27 14.16
C LYS A 245 -9.75 -13.22 13.30
N ASP A 246 -9.68 -14.11 12.32
CA ASP A 246 -8.58 -14.15 11.37
C ASP A 246 -8.56 -12.89 10.48
N SER A 247 -7.46 -12.15 10.53
CA SER A 247 -7.25 -10.97 9.69
C SER A 247 -6.97 -11.33 8.22
N MET A 248 -6.53 -12.57 7.96
CA MET A 248 -6.29 -13.10 6.63
C MET A 248 -7.55 -13.72 6.00
N GLY A 249 -8.65 -13.80 6.74
CA GLY A 249 -9.96 -14.25 6.25
C GLY A 249 -10.06 -15.74 5.92
N TYR A 250 -9.12 -16.59 6.36
CA TYR A 250 -9.22 -18.03 6.23
C TYR A 250 -10.33 -18.62 7.12
N VAL A 251 -10.43 -18.11 8.36
CA VAL A 251 -11.54 -18.40 9.27
C VAL A 251 -12.50 -17.21 9.31
N ILE A 252 -13.74 -17.43 8.87
CA ILE A 252 -14.75 -16.37 8.76
C ILE A 252 -15.38 -16.06 10.13
N GLU A 253 -15.59 -17.11 10.93
CA GLU A 253 -16.14 -17.01 12.28
C GLU A 253 -15.07 -16.48 13.27
N PRO A 254 -15.48 -15.87 14.39
CA PRO A 254 -14.56 -15.57 15.48
C PRO A 254 -13.79 -16.81 15.94
N PHE A 255 -12.51 -16.65 16.31
CA PHE A 255 -11.74 -17.75 16.86
C PHE A 255 -12.30 -18.22 18.20
N GLU A 256 -12.24 -19.53 18.39
CA GLU A 256 -12.60 -20.21 19.62
C GLU A 256 -11.34 -20.42 20.47
N PHE A 257 -11.38 -19.96 21.72
CA PHE A 257 -10.31 -20.09 22.69
C PHE A 257 -10.72 -21.03 23.81
N TYR A 258 -9.88 -22.02 24.08
CA TYR A 258 -10.10 -22.97 25.16
C TYR A 258 -9.68 -22.38 26.51
N PHE A 259 -10.59 -22.41 27.47
CA PHE A 259 -10.32 -22.02 28.85
C PHE A 259 -10.60 -23.18 29.81
N GLU A 260 -9.75 -23.29 30.82
CA GLU A 260 -9.99 -24.18 31.96
C GLU A 260 -10.91 -23.50 32.99
N LYS A 261 -11.64 -24.30 33.78
CA LYS A 261 -12.46 -23.78 34.86
C LYS A 261 -11.60 -23.10 35.94
N GLY A 262 -12.00 -21.92 36.38
CA GLY A 262 -11.31 -21.11 37.39
C GLY A 262 -10.71 -19.84 36.80
N THR A 263 -9.78 -19.22 37.52
CA THR A 263 -9.16 -17.95 37.11
C THR A 263 -8.17 -18.18 35.95
N GLN A 264 -8.40 -17.50 34.84
CA GLN A 264 -7.58 -17.52 33.63
C GLN A 264 -6.98 -16.14 33.38
N LYS A 265 -5.77 -16.08 32.83
CA LYS A 265 -5.10 -14.82 32.46
C LYS A 265 -5.22 -14.58 30.97
N ILE A 266 -5.68 -13.39 30.59
CA ILE A 266 -5.75 -12.94 29.20
C ILE A 266 -4.88 -11.70 29.06
N ARG A 267 -3.80 -11.77 28.30
CA ARG A 267 -2.89 -10.64 28.05
C ARG A 267 -3.02 -10.16 26.62
N LEU A 268 -3.11 -8.84 26.46
CA LEU A 268 -3.03 -8.14 25.19
C LEU A 268 -1.75 -7.32 25.15
N GLU A 269 -0.88 -7.54 24.15
CA GLU A 269 0.32 -6.71 23.93
C GLU A 269 0.13 -5.80 22.70
N PHE A 270 0.69 -4.59 22.79
CA PHE A 270 0.40 -3.48 21.90
C PHE A 270 1.47 -3.41 20.81
N ILE A 271 1.18 -3.97 19.63
CA ILE A 271 2.14 -4.07 18.53
C ILE A 271 2.13 -2.79 17.69
N LYS A 272 0.94 -2.30 17.36
CA LYS A 272 0.75 -1.14 16.48
C LYS A 272 -0.30 -0.19 17.02
N ASP A 273 0.09 1.06 17.20
CA ASP A 273 -0.75 2.20 17.60
C ASP A 273 -1.31 2.19 19.03
N TYR A 274 -1.81 3.34 19.47
CA TYR A 274 -2.52 3.52 20.73
C TYR A 274 -3.99 3.13 20.63
N PHE A 275 -4.54 2.64 21.73
CA PHE A 275 -5.91 2.13 21.75
C PHE A 275 -6.48 2.20 23.17
N VAL A 276 -7.73 2.61 23.28
CA VAL A 276 -8.44 2.69 24.56
C VAL A 276 -9.32 1.46 24.70
N ILE A 277 -8.98 0.58 25.65
CA ILE A 277 -9.82 -0.57 25.96
C ILE A 277 -10.96 -0.12 26.88
N ASP A 278 -12.19 -0.33 26.42
CA ASP A 278 -13.40 -0.07 27.20
C ASP A 278 -13.79 -1.32 28.00
N THR A 279 -14.00 -2.44 27.31
CA THR A 279 -14.36 -3.72 27.93
C THR A 279 -13.81 -4.89 27.12
N LEU A 280 -13.28 -5.90 27.83
CA LEU A 280 -13.00 -7.23 27.29
C LEU A 280 -14.14 -8.16 27.72
N GLU A 281 -14.73 -8.90 26.78
CA GLU A 281 -15.81 -9.83 27.05
C GLU A 281 -15.41 -11.25 26.66
N VAL A 282 -15.65 -12.21 27.55
CA VAL A 282 -15.64 -13.64 27.25
C VAL A 282 -17.08 -14.07 27.00
N ARG A 283 -17.36 -14.55 25.79
CA ARG A 283 -18.68 -14.90 25.30
C ARG A 283 -18.77 -16.39 25.00
N GLN A 284 -19.98 -16.93 25.04
CA GLN A 284 -20.22 -18.28 24.56
C GLN A 284 -20.00 -18.34 23.05
N VAL A 285 -19.67 -19.53 22.53
CA VAL A 285 -19.63 -19.75 21.08
C VAL A 285 -21.06 -19.72 20.55
N GLU A 286 -21.41 -18.71 19.75
CA GLU A 286 -22.71 -18.58 19.10
C GLU A 286 -22.56 -18.88 17.61
N LYS A 287 -23.34 -19.84 17.11
CA LYS A 287 -23.46 -20.10 15.68
C LYS A 287 -24.75 -19.47 15.16
N ALA A 288 -24.68 -18.79 14.02
CA ALA A 288 -25.86 -18.19 13.41
C ALA A 288 -26.84 -19.30 12.97
N ASP A 289 -28.14 -19.03 13.14
CA ASP A 289 -29.20 -19.92 12.65
C ASP A 289 -29.17 -20.01 11.11
N SER A 290 -29.72 -21.08 10.54
CA SER A 290 -29.96 -21.13 9.09
C SER A 290 -31.05 -20.16 8.66
N TYR A 291 -31.05 -19.72 7.40
CA TYR A 291 -32.11 -18.84 6.88
C TYR A 291 -33.51 -19.45 7.08
N SER A 292 -33.65 -20.77 6.96
CA SER A 292 -34.92 -21.45 7.17
C SER A 292 -35.43 -21.30 8.61
N GLU A 293 -34.55 -21.43 9.61
CA GLU A 293 -34.88 -21.25 11.02
C GLU A 293 -35.22 -19.79 11.32
N TYR A 294 -34.40 -18.86 10.84
CA TYR A 294 -34.65 -17.42 10.94
C TYR A 294 -36.01 -17.03 10.34
N TYR A 295 -36.31 -17.49 9.12
CA TYR A 295 -37.57 -17.20 8.44
C TYR A 295 -38.77 -17.77 9.20
N ASN A 296 -38.68 -19.01 9.68
CA ASN A 296 -39.75 -19.61 10.48
C ASN A 296 -39.99 -18.83 11.79
N ALA A 297 -38.92 -18.34 12.43
CA ALA A 297 -39.03 -17.50 13.62
C ALA A 297 -39.70 -16.14 13.31
N LEU A 298 -39.36 -15.51 12.18
CA LEU A 298 -40.01 -14.29 11.72
C LEU A 298 -41.51 -14.49 11.47
N VAL A 299 -41.89 -15.52 10.71
CA VAL A 299 -43.28 -15.81 10.40
C VAL A 299 -44.09 -16.12 11.67
N ALA A 300 -43.50 -16.82 12.63
CA ALA A 300 -44.13 -17.08 13.92
C ALA A 300 -44.37 -15.80 14.74
N LYS A 301 -43.47 -14.82 14.63
CA LYS A 301 -43.52 -13.57 15.41
C LYS A 301 -44.40 -12.49 14.75
N TYR A 302 -44.32 -12.34 13.43
CA TYR A 302 -44.88 -11.21 12.69
C TYR A 302 -45.97 -11.62 11.67
N GLY A 303 -46.22 -12.91 11.49
CA GLY A 303 -47.24 -13.43 10.57
C GLY A 303 -46.73 -13.59 9.13
N ASP A 304 -47.62 -14.01 8.24
CA ASP A 304 -47.30 -14.35 6.84
C ASP A 304 -46.87 -13.10 6.02
N PRO A 305 -45.72 -13.15 5.31
CA PRO A 305 -45.24 -12.07 4.44
C PRO A 305 -46.25 -11.60 3.38
N ALA A 306 -47.17 -12.47 2.94
CA ALA A 306 -48.20 -12.11 1.97
C ALA A 306 -49.14 -10.98 2.45
N ASN A 307 -49.21 -10.77 3.77
CA ASN A 307 -50.02 -9.71 4.40
C ASN A 307 -49.20 -8.46 4.76
N SER A 308 -47.94 -8.37 4.33
CA SER A 308 -47.06 -7.23 4.56
C SER A 308 -47.49 -5.99 3.75
N VAL A 309 -46.93 -4.84 4.10
CA VAL A 309 -46.99 -3.61 3.30
C VAL A 309 -46.46 -3.86 1.89
N LYS A 310 -46.97 -3.08 0.92
CA LYS A 310 -46.72 -3.21 -0.52
C LYS A 310 -46.34 -1.87 -1.12
N ASN A 311 -45.55 -1.89 -2.20
CA ASN A 311 -45.06 -0.72 -2.92
C ASN A 311 -44.37 0.34 -2.05
N VAL A 312 -43.55 -0.08 -1.08
CA VAL A 312 -42.71 0.85 -0.30
C VAL A 312 -41.24 0.48 -0.44
N TYR A 313 -40.40 1.50 -0.57
CA TYR A 313 -38.95 1.31 -0.60
C TYR A 313 -38.18 2.45 0.08
N THR A 314 -36.97 2.10 0.53
CA THR A 314 -35.92 3.05 0.88
C THR A 314 -34.75 2.83 -0.07
N ARG A 315 -34.39 3.88 -0.81
CA ARG A 315 -33.22 3.91 -1.67
C ARG A 315 -32.08 4.65 -0.97
N ILE A 316 -30.90 4.07 -1.02
CA ILE A 316 -29.67 4.63 -0.45
C ILE A 316 -28.70 4.75 -1.63
N GLU A 317 -28.33 5.97 -2.00
CA GLU A 317 -27.23 6.15 -2.96
C GLU A 317 -25.94 5.66 -2.29
N ALA A 318 -25.17 4.82 -2.98
CA ALA A 318 -24.13 4.04 -2.31
C ALA A 318 -22.96 4.91 -1.81
N GLU A 319 -22.71 6.05 -2.44
CA GLU A 319 -21.78 7.07 -1.97
C GLU A 319 -22.19 7.66 -0.60
N ALA A 320 -23.46 7.57 -0.23
CA ALA A 320 -24.00 8.02 1.06
C ALA A 320 -23.72 7.00 2.18
N SER A 321 -22.47 6.53 2.26
CA SER A 321 -21.99 5.69 3.37
C SER A 321 -21.99 6.46 4.70
N ALA A 322 -22.34 5.78 5.79
CA ALA A 322 -22.35 6.35 7.13
C ALA A 322 -20.97 6.23 7.78
N THR A 323 -20.47 5.01 7.90
CA THR A 323 -19.17 4.68 8.48
C THR A 323 -18.46 3.60 7.66
N LYS A 324 -17.14 3.50 7.82
CA LYS A 324 -16.30 2.53 7.10
C LYS A 324 -15.02 2.19 7.85
N SER A 325 -14.37 1.09 7.45
CA SER A 325 -13.12 0.59 8.06
C SER A 325 -11.86 1.36 7.68
N SER A 326 -11.88 2.01 6.52
CA SER A 326 -10.69 2.55 5.86
C SER A 326 -11.00 3.89 5.20
N PRO A 327 -10.09 4.87 5.28
CA PRO A 327 -10.25 6.16 4.60
C PRO A 327 -10.21 6.02 3.07
N THR A 328 -9.68 4.93 2.53
CA THR A 328 -9.64 4.70 1.07
C THR A 328 -11.03 4.45 0.47
N LEU A 329 -12.02 4.12 1.31
CA LEU A 329 -13.40 3.82 0.96
C LEU A 329 -14.24 5.09 0.77
N TYR A 330 -13.69 6.07 0.06
CA TYR A 330 -14.39 7.29 -0.33
C TYR A 330 -15.16 7.07 -1.64
N PRO A 331 -16.19 7.88 -1.93
CA PRO A 331 -16.98 7.75 -3.15
C PRO A 331 -16.20 8.14 -4.41
N VAL A 332 -16.55 7.51 -5.53
CA VAL A 332 -15.85 7.64 -6.81
C VAL A 332 -16.83 7.90 -7.96
N THR A 333 -16.29 8.41 -9.06
CA THR A 333 -17.05 8.69 -10.27
C THR A 333 -17.01 7.50 -11.24
N ASP A 334 -18.18 7.00 -11.62
CA ASP A 334 -18.37 6.10 -12.76
C ASP A 334 -19.18 6.79 -13.87
N ARG A 335 -18.58 6.86 -15.07
CA ARG A 335 -19.25 7.35 -16.29
C ARG A 335 -19.43 6.26 -17.34
N SER A 336 -19.22 5.00 -16.97
CA SER A 336 -19.24 3.87 -17.90
C SER A 336 -20.65 3.55 -18.42
N ASP A 337 -21.68 3.92 -17.65
CA ASP A 337 -23.07 3.78 -18.02
C ASP A 337 -23.86 5.03 -17.62
N SER A 338 -24.75 5.49 -18.50
CA SER A 338 -25.58 6.69 -18.27
C SER A 338 -26.76 6.46 -17.34
N ALA A 339 -27.00 5.22 -16.91
CA ALA A 339 -28.00 4.86 -15.90
C ALA A 339 -27.47 5.03 -14.46
N THR A 340 -26.17 5.21 -14.28
CA THR A 340 -25.57 5.60 -12.99
C THR A 340 -26.09 6.96 -12.57
N TYR A 341 -26.36 7.18 -11.29
CA TYR A 341 -26.97 8.42 -10.83
C TYR A 341 -26.19 9.05 -9.68
N PRO A 342 -25.92 10.37 -9.73
CA PRO A 342 -26.11 11.27 -10.87
C PRO A 342 -25.11 11.00 -12.03
N PHE A 343 -25.52 11.28 -13.28
CA PHE A 343 -24.68 11.14 -14.47
C PHE A 343 -24.50 12.45 -15.22
N SER A 344 -23.27 12.70 -15.65
CA SER A 344 -22.94 13.75 -16.60
C SER A 344 -21.84 13.31 -17.54
N ILE A 345 -21.93 13.76 -18.79
CA ILE A 345 -20.89 13.54 -19.81
C ILE A 345 -19.71 14.49 -19.56
N THR A 346 -20.00 15.69 -19.06
CA THR A 346 -19.03 16.77 -18.94
C THR A 346 -18.49 16.92 -17.52
N LYS A 347 -19.32 16.66 -16.51
CA LYS A 347 -19.01 16.86 -15.08
C LYS A 347 -18.72 15.53 -14.39
N SER A 348 -17.80 15.53 -13.43
CA SER A 348 -17.54 14.37 -12.57
C SER A 348 -18.48 14.45 -11.38
N TYR A 349 -19.32 13.43 -11.22
CA TYR A 349 -20.14 13.29 -10.01
C TYR A 349 -19.71 12.08 -9.22
N LEU A 350 -19.78 12.19 -7.90
CA LEU A 350 -19.52 11.09 -6.97
C LEU A 350 -20.81 10.28 -6.88
N ASN A 351 -20.87 9.19 -7.64
CA ASN A 351 -22.10 8.44 -7.91
C ASN A 351 -21.98 6.94 -7.63
N THR A 352 -20.82 6.50 -7.16
CA THR A 352 -20.57 5.10 -6.83
C THR A 352 -19.60 5.01 -5.67
N ILE A 353 -19.52 3.86 -5.03
CA ILE A 353 -18.51 3.56 -4.01
C ILE A 353 -17.89 2.18 -4.22
N GLY A 354 -16.64 2.02 -3.82
CA GLY A 354 -15.90 0.76 -3.84
C GLY A 354 -15.07 0.53 -5.11
N GLY A 355 -15.20 -0.64 -5.73
CA GLY A 355 -14.37 -1.07 -6.87
C GLY A 355 -12.95 -1.39 -6.45
N ALA A 356 -11.97 -0.73 -7.07
CA ALA A 356 -10.55 -0.92 -6.76
C ALA A 356 -10.21 -0.55 -5.30
N ASN A 357 -11.00 0.35 -4.69
CA ASN A 357 -10.80 0.80 -3.32
C ASN A 357 -11.42 -0.16 -2.29
N TRP A 358 -12.38 -1.01 -2.67
CA TRP A 358 -13.08 -1.90 -1.74
C TRP A 358 -12.89 -3.38 -2.11
N LYS A 359 -11.67 -3.86 -1.87
CA LYS A 359 -11.20 -5.19 -2.25
C LYS A 359 -10.37 -5.91 -1.19
N VAL A 360 -9.86 -5.20 -0.19
CA VAL A 360 -8.99 -5.73 0.87
C VAL A 360 -9.84 -6.48 1.89
N LEU A 361 -9.35 -7.63 2.37
CA LEU A 361 -10.05 -8.43 3.37
C LEU A 361 -10.28 -7.65 4.67
N GLY A 362 -11.44 -7.85 5.28
CA GLY A 362 -11.85 -7.14 6.50
C GLY A 362 -12.31 -5.71 6.28
N ASP A 363 -12.11 -5.11 5.10
CA ASP A 363 -12.65 -3.78 4.82
C ASP A 363 -14.17 -3.82 4.74
N TRP A 364 -14.81 -2.84 5.37
CA TRP A 364 -16.27 -2.76 5.42
C TRP A 364 -16.77 -1.35 5.20
N ILE A 365 -17.97 -1.29 4.61
CA ILE A 365 -18.76 -0.07 4.44
C ILE A 365 -20.12 -0.32 5.09
N ALA A 366 -20.62 0.68 5.83
CA ALA A 366 -21.93 0.62 6.46
C ALA A 366 -22.83 1.78 6.02
N TRP A 367 -24.11 1.47 5.79
CA TRP A 367 -25.14 2.42 5.37
C TRP A 367 -26.29 2.45 6.38
N GLU A 368 -26.62 3.65 6.86
CA GLU A 368 -27.76 3.86 7.75
C GLU A 368 -29.05 4.05 6.95
N PHE A 369 -30.14 3.46 7.41
CA PHE A 369 -31.45 3.59 6.79
C PHE A 369 -32.60 3.49 7.77
N THR A 370 -33.76 3.96 7.32
CA THR A 370 -35.05 3.76 7.97
C THR A 370 -36.04 3.21 6.95
N VAL A 371 -37.11 2.56 7.42
CA VAL A 371 -38.17 2.06 6.55
C VAL A 371 -39.46 2.88 6.72
N PRO A 372 -40.22 3.13 5.63
CA PRO A 372 -41.46 3.91 5.72
C PRO A 372 -42.54 3.25 6.59
N GLU A 373 -42.64 1.92 6.52
CA GLU A 373 -43.65 1.11 7.21
C GLU A 373 -43.04 -0.19 7.75
N SER A 374 -43.61 -0.75 8.82
CA SER A 374 -43.14 -2.04 9.34
C SER A 374 -43.54 -3.17 8.40
N GLY A 375 -42.63 -4.09 8.08
CA GLY A 375 -42.94 -5.21 7.19
C GLY A 375 -41.74 -6.03 6.75
N TYR A 376 -42.02 -6.94 5.80
CA TYR A 376 -41.02 -7.75 5.12
C TYR A 376 -40.46 -7.02 3.90
N TYR A 377 -39.13 -7.02 3.81
CA TYR A 377 -38.35 -6.34 2.79
C TYR A 377 -37.32 -7.28 2.17
N GLU A 378 -37.00 -7.03 0.91
CA GLU A 378 -35.83 -7.54 0.21
C GLU A 378 -34.76 -6.44 0.16
N VAL A 379 -33.50 -6.85 0.13
CA VAL A 379 -32.36 -5.94 0.00
C VAL A 379 -31.69 -6.20 -1.35
N SER A 380 -31.78 -5.22 -2.22
CA SER A 380 -31.22 -5.25 -3.56
C SER A 380 -30.21 -4.13 -3.75
N MET A 381 -29.28 -4.30 -4.68
CA MET A 381 -28.27 -3.29 -4.98
C MET A 381 -27.95 -3.29 -6.46
N ARG A 382 -27.72 -2.11 -7.03
CA ARG A 382 -27.11 -2.00 -8.35
C ARG A 382 -25.60 -2.07 -8.18
N ALA A 383 -25.03 -3.22 -8.51
CA ALA A 383 -23.62 -3.51 -8.30
C ALA A 383 -22.91 -3.95 -9.59
N LYS A 384 -21.58 -3.80 -9.58
CA LYS A 384 -20.69 -4.20 -10.66
C LYS A 384 -19.41 -4.80 -10.08
N GLN A 385 -19.03 -5.96 -10.59
CA GLN A 385 -17.74 -6.58 -10.35
C GLN A 385 -17.11 -6.90 -11.70
N ASN A 386 -16.16 -6.09 -12.14
CA ASN A 386 -15.57 -6.19 -13.48
C ASN A 386 -14.05 -6.43 -13.44
N THR A 387 -13.50 -6.77 -12.28
CA THR A 387 -12.07 -6.92 -12.07
C THR A 387 -11.64 -8.38 -12.10
N VAL A 388 -12.28 -9.24 -11.29
CA VAL A 388 -11.87 -10.63 -11.09
C VAL A 388 -12.71 -11.56 -11.96
N ARG A 389 -12.26 -11.78 -13.19
CA ARG A 389 -12.97 -12.60 -14.17
C ARG A 389 -13.06 -14.04 -13.71
N GLY A 390 -14.26 -14.61 -13.82
CA GLY A 390 -14.51 -16.01 -13.49
C GLY A 390 -14.29 -16.31 -12.01
N MET A 391 -14.51 -15.33 -11.13
CA MET A 391 -14.69 -15.52 -9.70
C MET A 391 -15.89 -14.66 -9.25
N PHE A 392 -16.18 -14.72 -7.94
CA PHE A 392 -17.15 -13.83 -7.30
C PHE A 392 -16.49 -13.03 -6.20
N SER A 393 -17.07 -11.88 -5.92
CA SER A 393 -16.76 -11.07 -4.75
C SER A 393 -17.64 -11.53 -3.60
N THR A 394 -17.04 -12.00 -2.51
CA THR A 394 -17.78 -12.44 -1.32
C THR A 394 -17.87 -11.32 -0.29
N ARG A 395 -19.01 -11.21 0.38
CA ARG A 395 -19.24 -10.30 1.50
C ARG A 395 -19.90 -11.00 2.67
N THR A 396 -19.49 -10.64 3.89
CA THR A 396 -20.29 -10.88 5.09
C THR A 396 -21.26 -9.72 5.25
N VAL A 397 -22.56 -10.02 5.35
CA VAL A 397 -23.61 -9.02 5.54
C VAL A 397 -24.10 -9.06 6.98
N SER A 398 -24.09 -7.92 7.65
CA SER A 398 -24.55 -7.79 9.04
C SER A 398 -25.42 -6.55 9.21
N VAL A 399 -26.35 -6.62 10.17
CA VAL A 399 -27.29 -5.53 10.46
C VAL A 399 -27.18 -5.15 11.93
N ALA A 400 -27.23 -3.86 12.22
CA ALA A 400 -27.35 -3.32 13.56
C ALA A 400 -28.61 -2.44 13.65
N GLU A 401 -29.26 -2.44 14.81
CA GLU A 401 -30.33 -1.49 15.15
C GLU A 401 -29.71 -0.34 15.97
N LYS A 402 -30.09 0.90 15.67
CA LYS A 402 -29.69 2.09 16.44
C LYS A 402 -30.64 2.26 17.61
N GLU A 403 -30.10 2.34 18.83
CA GLU A 403 -30.88 2.57 20.04
C GLU A 403 -31.54 3.97 20.02
N ALA A 404 -32.57 4.15 20.86
CA ALA A 404 -33.29 5.43 20.96
C ALA A 404 -32.42 6.61 21.42
N ASN A 405 -31.26 6.35 22.04
CA ASN A 405 -30.27 7.35 22.42
C ASN A 405 -29.34 7.76 21.25
N GLY A 406 -29.49 7.17 20.07
CA GLY A 406 -28.66 7.42 18.89
C GLY A 406 -27.40 6.56 18.79
N THR A 407 -27.14 5.67 19.75
CA THR A 407 -25.98 4.76 19.73
C THR A 407 -26.29 3.56 18.85
N LEU A 408 -25.35 3.17 17.99
CA LEU A 408 -25.51 1.98 17.17
C LEU A 408 -25.30 0.71 18.01
N GLY A 409 -26.23 -0.24 17.93
CA GLY A 409 -26.08 -1.56 18.55
C GLY A 409 -25.00 -2.41 17.86
N GLU A 410 -24.80 -3.63 18.37
CA GLU A 410 -23.85 -4.58 17.79
C GLU A 410 -24.32 -5.08 16.41
N TYR A 411 -23.40 -5.12 15.46
CA TYR A 411 -23.65 -5.73 14.15
C TYR A 411 -23.78 -7.24 14.28
N LYS A 412 -24.92 -7.78 13.84
CA LYS A 412 -25.19 -9.21 13.87
C LYS A 412 -25.39 -9.77 12.47
N VAL A 413 -24.79 -10.92 12.21
CA VAL A 413 -25.13 -11.77 11.08
C VAL A 413 -26.42 -12.49 11.45
N LEU A 414 -27.52 -12.18 10.76
CA LEU A 414 -28.86 -12.63 11.17
C LEU A 414 -29.08 -14.13 10.95
N PHE A 415 -28.40 -14.70 9.96
CA PHE A 415 -28.42 -16.13 9.62
C PHE A 415 -27.15 -16.47 8.82
N ASP A 416 -26.73 -17.73 8.89
CA ASP A 416 -25.40 -18.20 8.46
C ASP A 416 -25.07 -17.88 6.99
N GLU A 417 -26.06 -17.98 6.10
CA GLU A 417 -25.86 -17.75 4.65
C GLU A 417 -25.37 -16.32 4.33
N LEU A 418 -25.59 -15.35 5.22
CA LEU A 418 -25.07 -13.98 5.07
C LEU A 418 -23.56 -13.87 5.29
N ASN A 419 -22.89 -14.88 5.85
CA ASN A 419 -21.42 -14.94 5.94
C ASN A 419 -20.76 -15.08 4.56
N THR A 420 -21.51 -15.56 3.57
CA THR A 420 -20.98 -15.91 2.25
C THR A 420 -21.80 -15.33 1.10
N PHE A 421 -22.29 -14.10 1.21
CA PHE A 421 -23.02 -13.44 0.11
C PHE A 421 -22.11 -13.21 -1.10
N LYS A 422 -22.53 -13.64 -2.30
CA LYS A 422 -21.68 -13.67 -3.51
C LYS A 422 -22.19 -12.72 -4.59
N VAL A 423 -21.27 -11.96 -5.19
CA VAL A 423 -21.52 -11.15 -6.38
C VAL A 423 -20.63 -11.60 -7.54
N THR A 424 -21.22 -12.13 -8.60
CA THR A 424 -20.47 -12.66 -9.76
C THR A 424 -19.93 -11.58 -10.69
N TYR A 425 -18.84 -11.90 -11.38
CA TYR A 425 -18.27 -11.05 -12.42
C TYR A 425 -19.24 -10.68 -13.55
N ASN A 426 -19.32 -9.38 -13.85
CA ASN A 426 -19.90 -8.85 -15.07
C ASN A 426 -19.29 -7.48 -15.44
N ASN A 427 -19.01 -7.28 -16.73
CA ASN A 427 -18.55 -5.98 -17.24
C ASN A 427 -19.63 -4.89 -17.25
N LYS A 428 -20.89 -5.26 -17.01
CA LYS A 428 -22.05 -4.38 -16.94
C LYS A 428 -22.62 -4.36 -15.53
N TRP A 429 -23.31 -3.27 -15.21
CA TRP A 429 -24.07 -3.15 -13.98
C TRP A 429 -25.18 -4.21 -13.90
N LYS A 430 -25.48 -4.67 -12.69
CA LYS A 430 -26.57 -5.60 -12.41
C LYS A 430 -27.31 -5.19 -11.17
N ASN A 431 -28.59 -5.51 -11.14
CA ASN A 431 -29.31 -5.60 -9.88
C ASN A 431 -28.97 -6.94 -9.25
N VAL A 432 -28.46 -6.90 -8.03
CA VAL A 432 -28.11 -8.06 -7.22
C VAL A 432 -28.98 -8.01 -5.97
N THR A 433 -29.76 -9.05 -5.75
CA THR A 433 -30.62 -9.17 -4.57
C THR A 433 -29.98 -10.17 -3.61
N ILE A 434 -29.95 -9.84 -2.32
CA ILE A 434 -29.46 -10.74 -1.28
C ILE A 434 -30.42 -11.92 -1.17
N GLY A 435 -29.92 -13.12 -1.42
CA GLY A 435 -30.72 -14.35 -1.47
C GLY A 435 -29.85 -15.57 -1.72
N ASP A 436 -30.50 -16.70 -1.98
CA ASP A 436 -29.77 -17.92 -2.33
C ASP A 436 -28.96 -17.71 -3.63
N SER A 437 -27.73 -18.19 -3.61
CA SER A 437 -26.72 -18.04 -4.65
C SER A 437 -27.05 -18.78 -5.97
N SER A 438 -28.21 -19.43 -6.07
CA SER A 438 -28.72 -20.00 -7.31
C SER A 438 -29.09 -18.87 -8.30
N LEU A 439 -28.19 -18.66 -9.26
CA LEU A 439 -28.39 -17.70 -10.35
C LEU A 439 -29.10 -18.36 -11.52
N ASP A 440 -30.17 -17.73 -12.00
CA ASP A 440 -30.82 -18.16 -13.24
C ASP A 440 -29.94 -17.85 -14.48
N LYS A 441 -30.38 -18.25 -15.68
CA LYS A 441 -29.66 -17.94 -16.94
C LYS A 441 -29.58 -16.44 -17.27
N LYS A 442 -30.37 -15.59 -16.59
CA LYS A 442 -30.33 -14.12 -16.68
C LYS A 442 -29.46 -13.49 -15.58
N GLN A 443 -28.92 -14.30 -14.66
CA GLN A 443 -28.16 -13.90 -13.49
C GLN A 443 -28.99 -13.06 -12.51
N GLU A 444 -30.24 -13.46 -12.27
CA GLU A 444 -31.12 -12.98 -11.21
C GLU A 444 -31.19 -14.03 -10.08
N CYS A 445 -31.38 -13.57 -8.84
CA CYS A 445 -31.53 -14.44 -7.66
C CYS A 445 -32.86 -15.18 -7.73
N GLU A 446 -32.86 -16.52 -7.71
CA GLU A 446 -34.09 -17.32 -7.82
C GLU A 446 -34.95 -17.25 -6.53
N THR A 447 -34.31 -17.13 -5.36
CA THR A 447 -34.99 -17.03 -4.06
C THR A 447 -34.37 -15.95 -3.17
N PRO A 448 -34.87 -14.71 -3.23
CA PRO A 448 -34.47 -13.61 -2.34
C PRO A 448 -34.72 -13.92 -0.86
N TYR A 449 -33.84 -13.42 0.02
CA TYR A 449 -34.05 -13.50 1.45
C TYR A 449 -34.92 -12.33 1.94
N LEU A 450 -35.92 -12.65 2.75
CA LEU A 450 -36.79 -11.67 3.41
C LEU A 450 -36.24 -11.25 4.77
N PHE A 451 -36.18 -9.94 4.98
CA PHE A 451 -35.81 -9.27 6.23
C PHE A 451 -37.05 -8.59 6.82
N TYR A 452 -37.15 -8.51 8.15
CA TYR A 452 -38.23 -7.76 8.80
C TYR A 452 -37.68 -6.49 9.46
N PHE A 453 -38.21 -5.33 9.06
CA PHE A 453 -37.85 -4.03 9.62
C PHE A 453 -39.08 -3.32 10.18
N GLU A 454 -38.90 -2.58 11.27
CA GLU A 454 -39.99 -1.85 11.94
C GLU A 454 -39.89 -0.34 11.68
N LYS A 455 -41.03 0.29 11.43
CA LYS A 455 -41.15 1.74 11.28
C LYS A 455 -40.70 2.47 12.53
N GLY A 456 -39.99 3.58 12.34
CA GLY A 456 -39.51 4.44 13.43
C GLY A 456 -38.22 3.96 14.08
N LYS A 457 -37.65 2.86 13.60
CA LYS A 457 -36.29 2.42 13.94
C LYS A 457 -35.32 2.77 12.83
N THR A 458 -34.08 3.05 13.23
CA THR A 458 -32.96 3.23 12.31
C THR A 458 -32.08 1.99 12.36
N TYR A 459 -31.73 1.50 11.20
CA TYR A 459 -30.86 0.33 11.02
C TYR A 459 -29.59 0.74 10.30
N SER A 460 -28.53 -0.04 10.48
CA SER A 460 -27.30 0.07 9.70
C SER A 460 -26.99 -1.26 9.05
N LEU A 461 -26.85 -1.27 7.72
CA LEU A 461 -26.43 -2.42 6.92
C LEU A 461 -24.92 -2.32 6.70
N LYS A 462 -24.15 -3.31 7.16
CA LYS A 462 -22.70 -3.39 6.95
C LYS A 462 -22.36 -4.56 6.06
N MET A 463 -21.54 -4.29 5.04
CA MET A 463 -20.92 -5.31 4.20
C MET A 463 -19.42 -5.31 4.41
N GLU A 464 -18.85 -6.49 4.68
CA GLU A 464 -17.42 -6.69 4.93
C GLU A 464 -16.83 -7.63 3.87
N VAL A 465 -15.64 -7.32 3.36
CA VAL A 465 -14.91 -8.19 2.42
C VAL A 465 -14.43 -9.47 3.14
N THR A 466 -14.79 -10.63 2.59
CA THR A 466 -14.36 -11.95 3.09
C THR A 466 -13.97 -12.86 1.93
N LEU A 467 -13.26 -13.95 2.23
CA LEU A 467 -12.87 -14.97 1.23
C LEU A 467 -14.00 -15.95 0.91
N GLY A 468 -14.93 -16.19 1.84
CA GLY A 468 -15.99 -17.18 1.65
C GLY A 468 -15.44 -18.56 1.29
N ASP A 469 -16.08 -19.23 0.33
CA ASP A 469 -15.71 -20.56 -0.17
C ASP A 469 -14.24 -20.69 -0.66
N TYR A 470 -13.57 -19.58 -1.00
CA TYR A 470 -12.18 -19.62 -1.48
C TYR A 470 -11.15 -19.74 -0.36
N SER A 471 -11.53 -19.54 0.91
CA SER A 471 -10.59 -19.51 2.05
C SER A 471 -9.71 -20.76 2.11
N SER A 472 -10.33 -21.94 2.11
CA SER A 472 -9.64 -23.24 2.16
C SER A 472 -8.74 -23.48 0.94
N LEU A 473 -9.13 -23.01 -0.25
CA LEU A 473 -8.37 -23.17 -1.47
C LEU A 473 -7.14 -22.26 -1.51
N ILE A 474 -7.23 -21.05 -0.96
CA ILE A 474 -6.11 -20.11 -0.87
C ILE A 474 -5.07 -20.64 0.12
N ALA A 475 -5.49 -21.19 1.27
CA ALA A 475 -4.58 -21.82 2.23
C ALA A 475 -3.83 -23.00 1.60
N ARG A 476 -4.54 -23.88 0.88
CA ARG A 476 -3.94 -25.00 0.15
C ARG A 476 -3.00 -24.53 -0.97
N LEU A 477 -3.35 -23.45 -1.67
CA LEU A 477 -2.49 -22.86 -2.70
C LEU A 477 -1.20 -22.27 -2.10
N GLN A 478 -1.28 -21.59 -0.96
CA GLN A 478 -0.10 -21.10 -0.23
C GLN A 478 0.82 -22.26 0.15
N ALA A 479 0.27 -23.33 0.74
CA ALA A 479 1.06 -24.52 1.09
C ALA A 479 1.76 -25.13 -0.14
N ALA A 480 1.06 -25.23 -1.28
CA ALA A 480 1.65 -25.69 -2.53
C ALA A 480 2.78 -24.76 -3.02
N ILE A 481 2.64 -23.44 -2.89
CA ILE A 481 3.70 -22.47 -3.23
C ILE A 481 4.93 -22.65 -2.32
N ASP A 482 4.71 -22.85 -1.02
CA ASP A 482 5.79 -23.05 -0.05
C ASP A 482 6.57 -24.34 -0.36
N GLU A 483 5.85 -25.42 -0.68
CA GLU A 483 6.45 -26.69 -1.09
C GLU A 483 7.19 -26.56 -2.43
N LEU A 484 6.62 -25.88 -3.43
CA LEU A 484 7.33 -25.61 -4.69
C LEU A 484 8.60 -24.80 -4.47
N SER A 485 8.56 -23.84 -3.55
CA SER A 485 9.71 -23.01 -3.20
C SER A 485 10.77 -23.82 -2.46
N ALA A 486 10.37 -24.74 -1.58
CA ALA A 486 11.27 -25.67 -0.92
C ALA A 486 11.94 -26.64 -1.93
N ILE A 487 11.15 -27.21 -2.85
CA ILE A 487 11.65 -28.05 -3.96
C ILE A 487 12.62 -27.26 -4.83
N TYR A 488 12.28 -26.01 -5.17
CA TYR A 488 13.16 -25.11 -5.91
C TYR A 488 14.51 -24.95 -5.21
N ARG A 489 14.49 -24.58 -3.91
CA ARG A 489 15.69 -24.41 -3.09
C ARG A 489 16.53 -25.68 -3.05
N LYS A 490 15.92 -26.87 -2.88
CA LYS A 490 16.63 -28.16 -2.94
C LYS A 490 17.31 -28.40 -4.30
N ILE A 491 16.62 -28.11 -5.41
CA ILE A 491 17.15 -28.32 -6.77
C ILE A 491 18.26 -27.34 -7.09
N ILE A 492 18.03 -26.05 -6.81
CA ILE A 492 19.06 -25.06 -7.03
C ILE A 492 20.24 -25.50 -6.19
N ALA A 493 20.15 -25.74 -4.87
CA ALA A 493 21.23 -26.15 -3.95
C ALA A 493 22.25 -27.17 -4.52
N TYR A 494 21.87 -27.98 -5.52
CA TYR A 494 22.77 -28.83 -6.29
C TYR A 494 23.11 -28.40 -7.74
N THR A 495 22.22 -27.68 -8.42
CA THR A 495 22.32 -27.34 -9.85
C THR A 495 22.78 -25.90 -10.18
N THR A 496 22.67 -24.95 -9.25
CA THR A 496 22.70 -23.47 -9.45
C THR A 496 21.40 -22.90 -9.99
N THR A 497 21.19 -21.58 -9.84
CA THR A 497 20.05 -20.86 -10.44
C THR A 497 20.14 -20.78 -11.97
N SER A 498 21.32 -20.97 -12.54
CA SER A 498 21.57 -21.00 -13.99
C SER A 498 22.37 -22.26 -14.38
N PRO A 499 21.75 -23.45 -14.32
CA PRO A 499 22.44 -24.72 -14.53
C PRO A 499 22.80 -24.93 -16.01
N ASP A 500 23.88 -25.67 -16.28
CA ASP A 500 24.19 -26.10 -17.65
C ASP A 500 23.11 -27.08 -18.15
N ALA A 501 22.34 -26.64 -19.13
CA ALA A 501 21.26 -27.39 -19.76
C ALA A 501 21.68 -28.73 -20.37
N ASN A 502 22.98 -28.96 -20.58
CA ASN A 502 23.52 -30.18 -21.19
C ASN A 502 24.19 -31.12 -20.18
N ARG A 503 24.32 -30.72 -18.91
CA ARG A 503 24.90 -31.55 -17.85
C ARG A 503 23.82 -32.39 -17.17
N ASP A 504 24.09 -33.68 -16.97
CA ASP A 504 23.24 -34.56 -16.16
C ASP A 504 23.68 -34.42 -14.69
N TYR A 505 22.80 -33.84 -13.87
CA TYR A 505 23.04 -33.61 -12.44
C TYR A 505 22.55 -34.78 -11.57
N GLU A 506 22.03 -35.85 -12.18
CA GLU A 506 21.59 -37.06 -11.47
C GLU A 506 20.55 -36.79 -10.35
N LEU A 507 19.66 -35.81 -10.57
CA LEU A 507 18.68 -35.37 -9.57
C LEU A 507 17.80 -36.52 -9.05
N THR A 508 17.45 -37.49 -9.89
CA THR A 508 16.65 -38.66 -9.48
C THR A 508 17.37 -39.60 -8.52
N VAL A 509 18.70 -39.53 -8.47
CA VAL A 509 19.52 -40.36 -7.57
C VAL A 509 19.83 -39.60 -6.28
N LYS A 510 20.07 -38.28 -6.39
CA LYS A 510 20.46 -37.43 -5.26
C LYS A 510 19.28 -37.00 -4.40
N PHE A 511 18.13 -36.81 -5.03
CA PHE A 511 16.89 -36.38 -4.40
C PHE A 511 15.76 -37.33 -4.83
N PRO A 512 15.83 -38.63 -4.50
CA PRO A 512 14.82 -39.61 -4.89
C PRO A 512 13.42 -39.23 -4.39
N GLU A 513 13.31 -38.57 -3.24
CA GLU A 513 12.06 -38.08 -2.64
C GLU A 513 11.28 -37.13 -3.54
N LEU A 514 11.95 -36.37 -4.41
CA LEU A 514 11.28 -35.46 -5.34
C LEU A 514 10.45 -36.23 -6.38
N PHE A 515 10.83 -37.46 -6.68
CA PHE A 515 10.30 -38.24 -7.80
C PHE A 515 9.59 -39.52 -7.40
N TYR A 516 9.93 -40.08 -6.24
CA TYR A 516 9.58 -41.44 -5.82
C TYR A 516 8.90 -41.42 -4.45
N GLY A 517 7.96 -42.34 -4.24
CA GLY A 517 7.29 -42.54 -2.95
C GLY A 517 8.09 -43.46 -2.03
N ILE A 518 7.72 -43.51 -0.75
CA ILE A 518 8.32 -44.39 0.25
C ILE A 518 7.49 -45.67 0.34
N ASP A 519 8.14 -46.84 0.33
CA ASP A 519 7.50 -48.11 0.70
C ASP A 519 7.37 -48.19 2.23
N GLU A 520 6.13 -48.21 2.74
CA GLU A 520 5.82 -48.25 4.18
C GLU A 520 6.42 -49.47 4.91
N ALA A 521 6.68 -50.58 4.21
CA ALA A 521 7.22 -51.80 4.81
C ALA A 521 8.75 -51.78 4.93
N THR A 522 9.44 -51.05 4.06
CA THR A 522 10.92 -51.07 3.95
C THR A 522 11.57 -49.74 4.30
N GLY A 523 10.83 -48.62 4.21
CA GLY A 523 11.34 -47.27 4.37
C GLY A 523 12.23 -46.79 3.22
N GLU A 524 12.32 -47.54 2.12
CA GLU A 524 13.12 -47.20 0.94
C GLU A 524 12.28 -46.46 -0.12
N TYR A 525 12.93 -45.58 -0.91
CA TYR A 525 12.29 -44.89 -2.03
C TYR A 525 12.11 -45.85 -3.22
N GLU A 526 10.87 -46.18 -3.52
CA GLU A 526 10.52 -46.96 -4.71
C GLU A 526 9.79 -46.10 -5.73
N LYS A 527 9.88 -46.53 -7.00
CA LYS A 527 9.17 -45.89 -8.11
C LYS A 527 7.66 -46.19 -8.04
N VAL A 528 7.02 -45.77 -6.96
CA VAL A 528 5.59 -45.78 -6.75
C VAL A 528 5.00 -44.71 -7.66
N ALA A 529 4.05 -45.11 -8.51
CA ALA A 529 3.34 -44.17 -9.37
C ALA A 529 2.59 -43.16 -8.48
N GLY A 530 2.99 -41.89 -8.56
CA GLY A 530 2.33 -40.79 -7.86
C GLY A 530 2.84 -40.46 -6.45
N GLY A 531 3.98 -41.00 -6.02
CA GLY A 531 4.43 -40.87 -4.63
C GLY A 531 5.38 -39.71 -4.28
N GLY A 532 6.14 -39.16 -5.24
CA GLY A 532 7.16 -38.14 -4.95
C GLY A 532 6.61 -36.72 -4.78
N GLU A 533 7.38 -35.83 -4.13
CA GLU A 533 6.98 -34.44 -3.81
C GLU A 533 6.42 -33.69 -5.04
N PHE A 534 7.07 -33.81 -6.21
CA PHE A 534 6.56 -33.16 -7.44
C PHE A 534 5.17 -33.62 -7.85
N TYR A 535 4.85 -34.90 -7.67
CA TYR A 535 3.54 -35.43 -8.04
C TYR A 535 2.47 -35.03 -7.02
N GLN A 536 2.80 -34.99 -5.73
CA GLN A 536 1.88 -34.56 -4.69
C GLN A 536 1.43 -33.12 -4.93
N VAL A 537 2.38 -32.21 -5.17
CA VAL A 537 2.08 -30.82 -5.51
C VAL A 537 1.30 -30.69 -6.83
N LEU A 538 1.66 -31.49 -7.84
CA LEU A 538 0.96 -31.52 -9.12
C LEU A 538 -0.53 -31.90 -8.96
N ASP A 539 -0.81 -32.95 -8.20
CA ASP A 539 -2.18 -33.42 -7.94
C ASP A 539 -2.97 -32.37 -7.15
N GLU A 540 -2.32 -31.75 -6.17
CA GLU A 540 -2.90 -30.70 -5.34
C GLU A 540 -3.29 -29.45 -6.14
N LEU A 541 -2.37 -28.92 -6.95
CA LEU A 541 -2.65 -27.79 -7.84
C LEU A 541 -3.75 -28.13 -8.86
N THR A 542 -3.82 -29.38 -9.32
CA THR A 542 -4.88 -29.85 -10.23
C THR A 542 -6.24 -29.88 -9.52
N ALA A 543 -6.27 -30.34 -8.27
CA ALA A 543 -7.46 -30.34 -7.43
C ALA A 543 -7.93 -28.91 -7.15
N ILE A 544 -7.03 -28.02 -6.73
CA ILE A 544 -7.32 -26.60 -6.48
C ILE A 544 -7.89 -25.93 -7.74
N SER A 545 -7.23 -26.09 -8.90
CA SER A 545 -7.69 -25.54 -10.18
C SER A 545 -9.10 -26.02 -10.52
N THR A 546 -9.40 -27.31 -10.27
CA THR A 546 -10.72 -27.89 -10.52
C THR A 546 -11.77 -27.34 -9.56
N SER A 547 -11.46 -27.22 -8.27
CA SER A 547 -12.38 -26.65 -7.27
C SER A 547 -12.69 -25.18 -7.58
N ILE A 548 -11.69 -24.35 -7.94
CA ILE A 548 -11.93 -22.98 -8.37
C ILE A 548 -12.88 -22.96 -9.57
N LYS A 549 -12.64 -23.77 -10.61
CA LYS A 549 -13.52 -23.87 -11.80
C LYS A 549 -14.97 -24.22 -11.46
N LYS A 550 -15.20 -25.10 -10.48
CA LYS A 550 -16.55 -25.48 -10.02
C LYS A 550 -17.23 -24.34 -9.27
N ILE A 551 -16.53 -23.74 -8.32
CA ILE A 551 -17.00 -22.59 -7.53
C ILE A 551 -17.39 -21.43 -8.46
N SER A 552 -16.52 -21.11 -9.41
CA SER A 552 -16.77 -20.09 -10.45
C SER A 552 -17.95 -20.39 -11.36
N ALA A 553 -18.32 -21.66 -11.51
CA ALA A 553 -19.49 -22.11 -12.26
C ALA A 553 -20.77 -22.19 -11.40
N GLY A 554 -20.71 -21.81 -10.11
CA GLY A 554 -21.85 -21.79 -9.20
C GLY A 554 -22.12 -23.13 -8.48
N TYR A 555 -21.11 -24.01 -8.39
CA TYR A 555 -21.23 -25.31 -7.73
C TYR A 555 -20.34 -25.40 -6.49
N ALA A 556 -20.73 -26.23 -5.53
CA ALA A 556 -19.88 -26.55 -4.39
C ALA A 556 -18.53 -27.17 -4.85
N PRO A 557 -17.43 -26.98 -4.11
CA PRO A 557 -16.09 -27.41 -4.53
C PRO A 557 -15.99 -28.94 -4.75
N ASP A 558 -16.74 -29.70 -3.96
CA ASP A 558 -16.83 -31.16 -3.93
C ASP A 558 -17.96 -31.73 -4.80
N ALA A 559 -18.77 -30.88 -5.42
CA ALA A 559 -19.90 -31.31 -6.24
C ALA A 559 -19.45 -32.21 -7.41
N ASP A 560 -20.19 -33.30 -7.63
CA ASP A 560 -20.01 -34.19 -8.78
C ASP A 560 -20.64 -33.54 -10.03
N VAL A 561 -19.80 -32.91 -10.85
CA VAL A 561 -20.20 -32.09 -11.99
C VAL A 561 -19.44 -32.56 -13.23
N GLU A 562 -20.14 -32.72 -14.35
CA GLU A 562 -19.50 -33.10 -15.62
C GLU A 562 -18.41 -32.10 -16.04
N GLU A 563 -17.28 -32.62 -16.52
CA GLU A 563 -16.10 -31.84 -16.92
C GLU A 563 -16.38 -30.66 -17.86
N LYS A 564 -17.33 -30.84 -18.79
CA LYS A 564 -17.70 -29.81 -19.76
C LYS A 564 -18.41 -28.61 -19.12
N ILE A 565 -19.03 -28.79 -17.95
CA ILE A 565 -19.81 -27.76 -17.27
C ILE A 565 -18.86 -26.87 -16.47
N TYR A 566 -18.05 -27.44 -15.57
CA TYR A 566 -17.14 -26.64 -14.76
C TYR A 566 -15.99 -26.03 -15.57
N LYS A 567 -15.61 -26.59 -16.73
CA LYS A 567 -14.65 -25.94 -17.64
C LYS A 567 -15.09 -24.55 -18.13
N GLN A 568 -16.37 -24.21 -18.06
CA GLN A 568 -16.86 -22.86 -18.37
C GLN A 568 -16.51 -21.84 -17.28
N GLY A 569 -16.24 -22.31 -16.06
CA GLY A 569 -15.73 -21.50 -14.94
C GLY A 569 -14.23 -21.22 -15.00
N ALA A 570 -13.53 -21.66 -16.07
CA ALA A 570 -12.12 -21.35 -16.25
C ALA A 570 -11.89 -19.83 -16.40
N SER A 571 -10.92 -19.34 -15.66
CA SER A 571 -10.48 -17.94 -15.65
C SER A 571 -8.99 -17.82 -15.98
N ASP A 572 -8.54 -16.60 -16.20
CA ASP A 572 -7.12 -16.24 -16.23
C ASP A 572 -6.39 -16.70 -14.96
N LYS A 573 -7.06 -16.67 -13.80
CA LYS A 573 -6.56 -17.13 -12.51
C LYS A 573 -6.23 -18.64 -12.52
N THR A 574 -7.17 -19.46 -13.00
CA THR A 574 -6.95 -20.91 -13.15
C THR A 574 -5.91 -21.22 -14.23
N GLY A 575 -5.71 -20.33 -15.22
CA GLY A 575 -4.71 -20.48 -16.26
C GLY A 575 -3.27 -20.42 -15.75
N VAL A 576 -3.00 -19.63 -14.71
CA VAL A 576 -1.68 -19.59 -14.04
C VAL A 576 -1.41 -20.93 -13.35
N ILE A 577 -2.38 -21.47 -12.60
CA ILE A 577 -2.29 -22.78 -11.95
C ILE A 577 -2.07 -23.89 -13.00
N ASP A 578 -2.91 -23.90 -14.04
CA ASP A 578 -2.82 -24.90 -15.13
C ASP A 578 -1.44 -24.85 -15.84
N SER A 579 -0.84 -23.66 -15.95
CA SER A 579 0.51 -23.50 -16.52
C SER A 579 1.59 -24.16 -15.65
N VAL A 580 1.47 -24.05 -14.32
CA VAL A 580 2.38 -24.71 -13.38
C VAL A 580 2.21 -26.22 -13.43
N VAL A 581 0.96 -26.71 -13.39
CA VAL A 581 0.60 -28.13 -13.55
C VAL A 581 1.25 -28.72 -14.80
N VAL A 582 1.19 -28.02 -15.94
CA VAL A 582 1.82 -28.49 -17.19
C VAL A 582 3.35 -28.56 -17.09
N ILE A 583 4.01 -27.63 -16.38
CA ILE A 583 5.47 -27.68 -16.20
C ILE A 583 5.86 -28.80 -15.25
N LEU A 584 5.16 -28.93 -14.12
CA LEU A 584 5.39 -29.99 -13.15
C LEU A 584 5.23 -31.38 -13.78
N GLN A 585 4.16 -31.60 -14.54
CA GLN A 585 3.95 -32.84 -15.28
C GLN A 585 5.14 -33.16 -16.19
N LYS A 586 5.68 -32.15 -16.92
CA LYS A 586 6.85 -32.35 -17.78
C LYS A 586 8.12 -32.66 -17.00
N MET A 587 8.29 -32.08 -15.81
CA MET A 587 9.43 -32.37 -14.93
C MET A 587 9.35 -33.78 -14.35
N VAL A 588 8.15 -34.24 -13.96
CA VAL A 588 7.89 -35.62 -13.51
C VAL A 588 8.12 -36.62 -14.65
N ASP A 589 7.58 -36.35 -15.84
CA ASP A 589 7.69 -37.24 -17.01
C ASP A 589 9.12 -37.33 -17.53
N LYS A 590 9.88 -36.23 -17.43
CA LYS A 590 11.24 -36.11 -17.95
C LYS A 590 12.17 -35.37 -16.97
N PRO A 591 12.63 -36.04 -15.90
CA PRO A 591 13.52 -35.43 -14.91
C PRO A 591 14.81 -34.84 -15.49
N ARG A 592 15.31 -35.41 -16.60
CA ARG A 592 16.50 -34.90 -17.31
C ARG A 592 16.33 -33.52 -17.94
N GLU A 593 15.10 -33.04 -18.13
CA GLU A 593 14.83 -31.71 -18.69
C GLU A 593 14.60 -30.64 -17.60
N ILE A 594 14.76 -30.98 -16.31
CA ILE A 594 14.53 -30.04 -15.19
C ILE A 594 15.43 -28.80 -15.30
N THR A 595 16.72 -28.98 -15.58
CA THR A 595 17.68 -27.87 -15.73
C THR A 595 17.28 -26.90 -16.85
N LYS A 596 16.63 -27.39 -17.90
CA LYS A 596 16.12 -26.57 -19.02
C LYS A 596 14.84 -25.80 -18.68
N ARG A 597 14.17 -26.17 -17.58
CA ARG A 597 12.86 -25.67 -17.19
C ARG A 597 12.89 -24.90 -15.87
N LEU A 598 14.05 -24.84 -15.20
CA LEU A 598 14.21 -24.24 -13.88
C LEU A 598 13.83 -22.75 -13.84
N ASN A 599 14.21 -21.97 -14.85
CA ASN A 599 13.79 -20.57 -14.98
C ASN A 599 12.28 -20.42 -15.13
N SER A 600 11.65 -21.27 -15.96
CA SER A 600 10.19 -21.27 -16.12
C SER A 600 9.48 -21.75 -14.85
N TYR A 601 10.08 -22.69 -14.12
CA TYR A 601 9.58 -23.15 -12.83
C TYR A 601 9.57 -22.01 -11.82
N SER A 602 10.71 -21.34 -11.60
CA SER A 602 10.81 -20.18 -10.68
C SER A 602 9.81 -19.07 -11.05
N THR A 603 9.76 -18.68 -12.33
CA THR A 603 8.83 -17.66 -12.82
C THR A 603 7.36 -18.05 -12.57
N ASN A 604 7.03 -19.33 -12.73
CA ASN A 604 5.68 -19.84 -12.49
C ASN A 604 5.34 -19.88 -11.00
N VAL A 605 6.28 -20.23 -10.12
CA VAL A 605 6.12 -20.14 -8.67
C VAL A 605 5.86 -18.69 -8.25
N SER A 606 6.63 -17.73 -8.77
CA SER A 606 6.38 -16.30 -8.54
C SER A 606 5.00 -15.90 -9.05
N SER A 607 4.57 -16.41 -10.20
CA SER A 607 3.24 -16.13 -10.77
C SER A 607 2.10 -16.70 -9.90
N LEU A 608 2.28 -17.88 -9.29
CA LEU A 608 1.34 -18.40 -8.28
C LEU A 608 1.31 -17.51 -7.04
N GLY A 609 2.47 -16.97 -6.66
CA GLY A 609 2.59 -16.00 -5.59
C GLY A 609 1.80 -14.71 -5.85
N SER A 610 1.90 -14.15 -7.05
CA SER A 610 1.09 -12.99 -7.48
C SER A 610 -0.40 -13.34 -7.56
N LEU A 611 -0.72 -14.53 -8.09
CA LEU A 611 -2.09 -15.03 -8.14
C LEU A 611 -2.71 -15.09 -6.73
N LEU A 612 -1.97 -15.58 -5.73
CA LEU A 612 -2.47 -15.64 -4.36
C LEU A 612 -2.90 -14.27 -3.84
N THR A 613 -2.12 -13.22 -4.13
CA THR A 613 -2.48 -11.83 -3.81
C THR A 613 -3.76 -11.43 -4.53
N GLU A 614 -3.87 -11.72 -5.84
CA GLU A 614 -5.08 -11.41 -6.61
C GLU A 614 -6.32 -12.17 -6.13
N LEU A 615 -6.16 -13.41 -5.63
CA LEU A 615 -7.27 -14.21 -5.07
C LEU A 615 -7.76 -13.68 -3.72
N ARG A 616 -6.93 -12.92 -3.00
CA ARG A 616 -7.33 -12.21 -1.77
C ARG A 616 -8.11 -10.92 -2.04
N GLU A 617 -8.12 -10.45 -3.28
CA GLU A 617 -8.87 -9.26 -3.67
C GLU A 617 -10.29 -9.62 -4.10
N ALA A 618 -11.29 -9.10 -3.38
CA ALA A 618 -12.70 -9.24 -3.75
C ALA A 618 -13.32 -7.85 -4.00
N PRO A 619 -13.03 -7.18 -5.13
CA PRO A 619 -13.55 -5.86 -5.43
C PRO A 619 -15.06 -5.87 -5.69
N LEU A 620 -15.77 -4.84 -5.25
CA LEU A 620 -17.19 -4.64 -5.57
C LEU A 620 -17.49 -3.14 -5.69
N THR A 621 -18.12 -2.73 -6.78
CA THR A 621 -18.63 -1.36 -6.93
C THR A 621 -20.14 -1.36 -6.77
N ILE A 622 -20.69 -0.41 -6.02
CA ILE A 622 -22.13 -0.21 -5.83
C ILE A 622 -22.50 1.21 -6.26
N ASP A 623 -23.63 1.35 -6.95
CA ASP A 623 -24.27 2.63 -7.31
C ASP A 623 -25.36 2.99 -6.30
N TYR A 624 -26.29 2.08 -6.01
CA TYR A 624 -27.29 2.26 -4.95
C TYR A 624 -27.68 0.94 -4.29
N ILE A 625 -28.23 1.04 -3.07
CA ILE A 625 -28.90 -0.03 -2.32
C ILE A 625 -30.38 0.32 -2.20
N GLU A 626 -31.26 -0.63 -2.46
CA GLU A 626 -32.71 -0.50 -2.35
C GLU A 626 -33.24 -1.54 -1.37
N ILE A 627 -33.95 -1.06 -0.35
CA ILE A 627 -34.65 -1.86 0.64
C ILE A 627 -36.12 -1.75 0.31
N HIS A 628 -36.68 -2.79 -0.31
CA HIS A 628 -37.96 -2.68 -0.99
C HIS A 628 -38.87 -3.85 -0.64
N THR A 629 -40.18 -3.68 -0.77
CA THR A 629 -41.11 -4.79 -0.65
C THR A 629 -41.00 -5.74 -1.85
N PRO A 630 -41.30 -7.04 -1.70
CA PRO A 630 -41.15 -8.06 -2.76
C PRO A 630 -41.96 -7.80 -4.04
N ASP A 631 -42.95 -6.90 -4.01
CA ASP A 631 -43.80 -6.58 -5.15
C ASP A 631 -43.22 -5.50 -6.08
N ILE A 632 -42.09 -4.89 -5.71
CA ILE A 632 -41.44 -3.83 -6.50
C ILE A 632 -40.58 -4.43 -7.62
N GLU A 633 -40.80 -3.97 -8.84
CA GLU A 633 -39.88 -4.22 -9.96
C GLU A 633 -38.72 -3.23 -9.94
N LEU A 634 -37.49 -3.73 -9.83
CA LEU A 634 -36.29 -2.90 -9.80
C LEU A 634 -36.04 -2.17 -11.13
N PRO A 635 -35.48 -0.94 -11.10
CA PRO A 635 -35.07 -0.21 -12.30
C PRO A 635 -34.09 -1.00 -13.17
N LYS A 636 -34.08 -0.76 -14.49
CA LYS A 636 -33.12 -1.44 -15.37
C LYS A 636 -31.69 -1.03 -15.03
N PRO A 637 -30.76 -2.00 -14.83
CA PRO A 637 -29.41 -1.68 -14.35
C PRO A 637 -28.51 -1.01 -15.39
N ASN A 638 -28.85 -1.00 -16.67
CA ASN A 638 -28.01 -0.40 -17.72
C ASN A 638 -28.84 0.46 -18.66
N ALA A 639 -28.20 1.48 -19.21
CA ALA A 639 -28.78 2.29 -20.26
C ALA A 639 -29.10 1.45 -21.51
N GLY A 640 -30.14 1.86 -22.23
CA GLY A 640 -30.47 1.25 -23.52
C GLY A 640 -29.37 1.49 -24.56
N PHE A 641 -29.22 0.56 -25.52
CA PHE A 641 -28.19 0.59 -26.56
C PHE A 641 -28.06 1.95 -27.28
N PHE A 642 -29.18 2.55 -27.70
CA PHE A 642 -29.17 3.83 -28.41
C PHE A 642 -28.70 5.00 -27.54
N ARG A 643 -29.01 4.95 -26.24
CA ARG A 643 -28.59 5.99 -25.30
C ARG A 643 -27.09 5.92 -25.08
N SER A 644 -26.56 4.73 -24.80
CA SER A 644 -25.13 4.48 -24.64
C SER A 644 -24.32 4.89 -25.89
N LEU A 645 -24.81 4.60 -27.10
CA LEU A 645 -24.17 5.04 -28.35
C LEU A 645 -24.13 6.56 -28.49
N TRP A 646 -25.24 7.23 -28.17
CA TRP A 646 -25.32 8.69 -28.21
C TRP A 646 -24.38 9.34 -27.19
N ASP A 647 -24.34 8.80 -25.97
CA ASP A 647 -23.46 9.31 -24.91
C ASP A 647 -21.99 9.15 -25.27
N GLY A 648 -21.61 8.05 -25.95
CA GLY A 648 -20.26 7.87 -26.50
C GLY A 648 -19.90 8.91 -27.58
N ILE A 649 -20.83 9.25 -28.48
CA ILE A 649 -20.63 10.31 -29.49
C ILE A 649 -20.50 11.67 -28.80
N ALA A 650 -21.41 11.98 -27.87
CA ALA A 650 -21.42 13.24 -27.15
C ALA A 650 -20.15 13.42 -26.31
N SER A 651 -19.67 12.37 -25.64
CA SER A 651 -18.40 12.37 -24.89
C SER A 651 -17.20 12.66 -25.78
N PHE A 652 -17.12 12.03 -26.96
CA PHE A 652 -16.05 12.30 -27.92
C PHE A 652 -16.03 13.76 -28.39
N PHE A 653 -17.18 14.38 -28.64
CA PHE A 653 -17.22 15.80 -29.00
C PHE A 653 -16.94 16.71 -27.80
N ALA A 654 -17.44 16.37 -26.62
CA ALA A 654 -17.20 17.10 -25.40
C ALA A 654 -15.70 17.15 -25.05
N SER A 655 -14.94 16.09 -25.32
CA SER A 655 -13.51 16.05 -25.01
C SER A 655 -12.65 17.03 -25.82
N PHE A 656 -13.16 17.64 -26.90
CA PHE A 656 -12.43 18.69 -27.63
C PHE A 656 -12.61 20.09 -27.04
N PHE A 657 -13.59 20.29 -26.17
CA PHE A 657 -13.97 21.61 -25.66
C PHE A 657 -13.90 21.72 -24.13
N ILE A 658 -13.58 20.62 -23.43
CA ILE A 658 -13.50 20.57 -21.97
C ILE A 658 -12.03 20.50 -21.57
N ASP A 659 -11.62 21.45 -20.72
CA ASP A 659 -10.35 21.40 -20.04
C ASP A 659 -10.47 20.48 -18.83
N TYR A 660 -9.82 19.32 -18.89
CA TYR A 660 -9.80 18.34 -17.80
C TYR A 660 -8.63 18.54 -16.83
N SER A 661 -7.74 19.49 -17.11
CA SER A 661 -6.48 19.66 -16.38
C SER A 661 -6.57 20.62 -15.19
N SER A 662 -7.59 21.49 -15.15
CA SER A 662 -7.82 22.44 -14.06
C SER A 662 -8.64 21.82 -12.91
N ILE A 663 -8.19 22.05 -11.68
CA ILE A 663 -8.87 21.66 -10.44
C ILE A 663 -8.95 22.91 -9.54
N SER A 664 -9.88 23.79 -9.87
CA SER A 664 -10.06 25.09 -9.18
C SER A 664 -11.48 25.14 -8.65
N GLU A 665 -11.76 25.60 -7.42
CA GLU A 665 -13.11 25.57 -6.81
C GLU A 665 -13.97 26.84 -7.11
N THR A 666 -15.28 26.68 -7.33
CA THR A 666 -16.20 27.83 -7.34
C THR A 666 -16.55 28.25 -5.92
N GLY A 667 -15.84 29.24 -5.40
CA GLY A 667 -16.41 30.25 -4.51
C GLY A 667 -15.75 30.41 -3.15
N ASP A 668 -14.96 31.47 -3.00
CA ASP A 668 -15.29 32.67 -2.20
C ASP A 668 -14.20 33.69 -2.47
N ALA A 669 -14.28 34.35 -3.64
CA ALA A 669 -13.50 35.55 -3.90
C ALA A 669 -14.09 36.70 -3.07
N THR A 670 -14.03 36.61 -1.74
CA THR A 670 -14.12 37.77 -0.87
C THR A 670 -12.72 38.36 -0.78
N ASN A 671 -12.43 39.30 -1.68
CA ASN A 671 -11.41 40.34 -1.57
C ASN A 671 -9.90 39.93 -1.66
N SER A 672 -9.48 38.94 -2.47
CA SER A 672 -8.05 38.87 -2.85
C SER A 672 -7.81 39.49 -4.23
N ASN A 673 -6.78 40.33 -4.34
CA ASN A 673 -6.32 40.86 -5.62
C ASN A 673 -5.23 39.96 -6.26
N THR A 674 -4.70 38.99 -5.50
CA THR A 674 -3.54 38.18 -5.87
C THR A 674 -3.94 36.74 -6.21
N SER A 675 -3.45 36.24 -7.35
CA SER A 675 -3.66 34.86 -7.82
C SER A 675 -2.33 34.27 -8.30
N ILE A 676 -2.11 32.99 -8.03
CA ILE A 676 -0.95 32.23 -8.50
C ILE A 676 -1.38 30.97 -9.26
N GLU A 677 -0.61 30.58 -10.26
CA GLU A 677 -0.76 29.36 -11.04
C GLU A 677 0.26 28.30 -10.59
N VAL A 678 -0.25 27.14 -10.17
CA VAL A 678 0.55 26.05 -9.61
C VAL A 678 0.38 24.81 -10.48
N TRP A 679 1.47 24.33 -11.06
CA TRP A 679 1.46 23.09 -11.84
C TRP A 679 2.07 21.95 -11.04
N MET A 680 1.51 20.76 -11.21
CA MET A 680 2.05 19.53 -10.64
C MET A 680 2.12 18.41 -11.67
N THR A 681 3.14 17.56 -11.49
CA THR A 681 3.37 16.36 -12.30
C THR A 681 2.69 15.11 -11.72
N LEU A 682 2.09 15.24 -10.54
CA LEU A 682 1.43 14.16 -9.82
C LEU A 682 0.05 13.81 -10.42
N GLY A 683 -0.47 12.64 -10.05
CA GLY A 683 -1.78 12.15 -10.48
C GLY A 683 -2.97 12.95 -9.91
N ARG A 684 -4.17 12.68 -10.42
CA ARG A 684 -5.39 13.42 -10.03
C ARG A 684 -5.75 13.26 -8.56
N ASP A 685 -5.50 12.09 -7.98
CA ASP A 685 -5.81 11.84 -6.58
C ASP A 685 -4.92 12.68 -5.67
N GLN A 686 -3.63 12.76 -5.98
CA GLN A 686 -2.68 13.66 -5.33
C GLN A 686 -3.13 15.11 -5.47
N ALA A 687 -3.52 15.53 -6.67
CA ALA A 687 -3.98 16.90 -6.94
C ALA A 687 -5.22 17.29 -6.13
N ASN A 688 -6.17 16.37 -5.94
CA ASN A 688 -7.33 16.60 -5.08
C ASN A 688 -6.94 16.76 -3.61
N VAL A 689 -5.95 15.99 -3.12
CA VAL A 689 -5.42 16.16 -1.76
C VAL A 689 -4.79 17.55 -1.62
N VAL A 690 -3.90 17.93 -2.53
CA VAL A 690 -3.28 19.27 -2.49
C VAL A 690 -4.34 20.37 -2.54
N ARG A 691 -5.37 20.22 -3.38
CA ARG A 691 -6.49 21.17 -3.42
C ARG A 691 -7.21 21.27 -2.08
N ASN A 692 -7.54 20.14 -1.45
CA ASN A 692 -8.18 20.14 -0.15
C ASN A 692 -7.31 20.81 0.92
N LEU A 693 -5.99 20.59 0.90
CA LEU A 693 -5.05 21.24 1.81
C LEU A 693 -5.01 22.76 1.59
N ILE A 694 -5.03 23.20 0.33
CA ILE A 694 -5.14 24.63 -0.03
C ILE A 694 -6.39 25.23 0.62
N ASP A 695 -7.54 24.61 0.42
CA ASP A 695 -8.83 25.14 0.89
C ASP A 695 -8.96 25.15 2.42
N THR A 696 -8.28 24.23 3.11
CA THR A 696 -8.46 24.01 4.55
C THR A 696 -7.38 24.61 5.44
N SER A 697 -6.17 24.80 4.91
CA SER A 697 -5.01 25.26 5.70
C SER A 697 -4.28 26.45 5.08
N PHE A 698 -4.29 26.59 3.75
CA PHE A 698 -3.64 27.72 3.09
C PHE A 698 -4.55 28.95 3.03
N THR A 699 -5.78 28.76 2.57
CA THR A 699 -6.77 29.84 2.39
C THR A 699 -7.80 29.86 3.52
N GLY A 700 -8.37 31.03 3.81
CA GLY A 700 -9.40 31.25 4.84
C GLY A 700 -9.02 32.37 5.80
N ASP A 701 -9.99 32.84 6.62
CA ASP A 701 -9.80 33.99 7.53
C ASP A 701 -8.65 33.83 8.55
N SER A 702 -8.22 32.59 8.78
CA SER A 702 -7.07 32.21 9.63
C SER A 702 -6.14 31.21 8.92
N GLY A 703 -6.17 31.19 7.58
CA GLY A 703 -5.28 30.34 6.78
C GLY A 703 -3.86 30.89 6.70
N TYR A 704 -2.91 30.02 6.33
CA TYR A 704 -1.49 30.35 6.22
C TYR A 704 -1.22 31.58 5.35
N ALA A 705 -1.96 31.76 4.25
CA ALA A 705 -1.83 32.94 3.39
C ALA A 705 -2.16 34.23 4.15
N VAL A 706 -3.24 34.27 4.94
CA VAL A 706 -3.60 35.48 5.70
C VAL A 706 -2.57 35.78 6.79
N GLU A 707 -2.04 34.76 7.47
CA GLU A 707 -1.03 34.93 8.51
C GLU A 707 0.32 35.41 7.97
N HIS A 708 0.77 34.86 6.85
CA HIS A 708 2.13 35.08 6.33
C HIS A 708 2.22 36.05 5.14
N TYR A 709 1.12 36.31 4.44
CA TYR A 709 1.03 37.27 3.33
C TYR A 709 0.13 38.47 3.64
N GLY A 710 -0.83 38.33 4.58
CA GLY A 710 -1.71 39.40 5.05
C GLY A 710 -3.08 39.46 4.35
N GLU A 711 -3.27 38.70 3.28
CA GLU A 711 -4.55 38.48 2.61
C GLU A 711 -4.63 37.06 2.04
N ASN A 712 -5.82 36.63 1.62
CA ASN A 712 -5.97 35.35 0.93
C ASN A 712 -5.26 35.37 -0.43
N ILE A 713 -4.74 34.23 -0.86
CA ILE A 713 -4.14 34.03 -2.20
C ILE A 713 -5.01 33.05 -2.97
N ASN A 714 -5.40 33.40 -4.20
CA ASN A 714 -6.10 32.46 -5.07
C ASN A 714 -5.09 31.52 -5.74
N VAL A 715 -5.31 30.21 -5.66
CA VAL A 715 -4.42 29.19 -6.23
C VAL A 715 -5.14 28.44 -7.36
N ASP A 716 -4.62 28.57 -8.58
CA ASP A 716 -5.07 27.84 -9.77
C ASP A 716 -4.21 26.58 -9.97
N LEU A 717 -4.71 25.44 -9.51
CA LEU A 717 -3.98 24.16 -9.53
C LEU A 717 -4.21 23.39 -10.83
N LYS A 718 -3.14 23.03 -11.55
CA LYS A 718 -3.19 22.30 -12.82
C LYS A 718 -2.29 21.07 -12.85
N LEU A 719 -2.79 20.00 -13.46
CA LEU A 719 -2.00 18.80 -13.73
C LEU A 719 -1.33 18.91 -15.10
N THR A 720 -0.01 18.74 -15.15
CA THR A 720 0.76 18.81 -16.40
C THR A 720 1.84 17.74 -16.48
N GLY A 721 2.28 17.41 -17.69
CA GLY A 721 3.44 16.53 -17.90
C GLY A 721 4.75 17.27 -17.65
N GLY A 722 5.71 16.62 -17.00
CA GLY A 722 7.00 17.25 -16.64
C GLY A 722 7.81 17.79 -17.83
N ASP A 723 7.64 17.24 -19.03
CA ASP A 723 8.33 17.69 -20.24
C ASP A 723 7.76 18.99 -20.85
N VAL A 724 6.62 19.46 -20.34
CA VAL A 724 5.94 20.69 -20.78
C VAL A 724 6.46 21.91 -20.02
N LEU A 725 6.85 21.75 -18.74
CA LEU A 725 7.23 22.83 -17.82
C LEU A 725 8.28 23.77 -18.43
N LEU A 726 9.47 23.26 -18.77
CA LEU A 726 10.55 24.08 -19.32
C LEU A 726 10.16 24.74 -20.66
N LYS A 727 9.43 24.04 -21.53
CA LYS A 727 9.02 24.59 -22.83
C LYS A 727 8.02 25.74 -22.65
N ALA A 728 7.08 25.61 -21.72
CA ALA A 728 6.10 26.63 -21.38
C ALA A 728 6.76 27.86 -20.74
N THR A 729 7.69 27.65 -19.82
CA THR A 729 8.45 28.74 -19.17
C THR A 729 9.44 29.43 -20.11
N LEU A 730 9.96 28.76 -21.14
CA LEU A 730 10.73 29.46 -22.17
C LEU A 730 9.84 30.23 -23.16
N ALA A 731 8.55 29.88 -23.23
CA ALA A 731 7.58 30.46 -24.16
C ALA A 731 6.72 31.60 -23.58
N GLY A 732 6.93 32.01 -22.33
CA GLY A 732 6.12 33.07 -21.69
C GLY A 732 4.81 32.60 -21.06
N ILE A 733 4.58 31.28 -20.92
CA ILE A 733 3.27 30.71 -20.53
C ILE A 733 3.39 29.60 -19.46
N GLY A 734 4.43 29.65 -18.64
CA GLY A 734 4.64 28.69 -17.55
C GLY A 734 3.87 29.07 -16.28
N PRO A 735 3.81 28.16 -15.28
CA PRO A 735 3.22 28.46 -13.98
C PRO A 735 4.11 29.38 -13.15
N ASP A 736 3.59 29.92 -12.04
CA ASP A 736 4.39 30.58 -11.00
C ASP A 736 5.15 29.56 -10.15
N VAL A 737 4.49 28.45 -9.80
CA VAL A 737 5.06 27.36 -8.98
C VAL A 737 4.92 26.03 -9.70
N ALA A 738 6.00 25.24 -9.69
CA ALA A 738 6.00 23.87 -10.16
C ALA A 738 6.32 22.91 -8.99
N LEU A 739 5.40 21.97 -8.74
CA LEU A 739 5.53 20.95 -7.70
C LEU A 739 5.99 19.62 -8.29
N ASN A 740 6.67 18.84 -7.45
CA ASN A 740 7.22 17.52 -7.75
C ASN A 740 8.14 17.53 -8.98
N VAL A 741 9.08 18.47 -9.01
CA VAL A 741 10.11 18.58 -10.07
C VAL A 741 11.29 17.68 -9.71
N ASP A 742 11.72 16.84 -10.64
CA ASP A 742 12.88 15.97 -10.48
C ASP A 742 14.14 16.76 -10.08
N SER A 743 14.87 16.27 -9.08
CA SER A 743 16.05 16.92 -8.49
C SER A 743 17.15 17.29 -9.48
N SER A 744 17.27 16.60 -10.62
CA SER A 744 18.27 16.91 -11.64
C SER A 744 17.94 18.16 -12.47
N LEU A 745 16.73 18.70 -12.36
CA LEU A 745 16.22 19.74 -13.27
C LEU A 745 16.42 21.19 -12.78
N PRO A 746 16.20 21.56 -11.50
CA PRO A 746 16.17 22.96 -11.06
C PRO A 746 17.44 23.74 -11.39
N VAL A 747 18.63 23.20 -11.08
CA VAL A 747 19.91 23.87 -11.41
C VAL A 747 20.11 23.99 -12.92
N ASN A 748 19.75 22.95 -13.67
CA ASN A 748 19.78 22.98 -15.14
C ASN A 748 18.80 24.00 -15.74
N TRP A 749 17.68 24.27 -15.07
CA TRP A 749 16.73 25.32 -15.44
C TRP A 749 17.22 26.71 -15.02
N ALA A 750 17.91 26.82 -13.89
CA ALA A 750 18.51 28.05 -13.39
C ALA A 750 19.58 28.58 -14.35
N LEU A 751 20.44 27.69 -14.85
CA LEU A 751 21.43 27.98 -15.90
C LEU A 751 20.79 28.53 -17.19
N ARG A 752 19.51 28.22 -17.45
CA ARG A 752 18.73 28.72 -18.59
C ARG A 752 17.84 29.90 -18.23
N ASN A 753 17.98 30.45 -17.02
CA ASN A 753 17.19 31.56 -16.52
C ASN A 753 15.67 31.26 -16.49
N ALA A 754 15.29 30.00 -16.23
CA ALA A 754 13.88 29.58 -16.21
C ALA A 754 13.27 29.52 -14.80
N VAL A 755 14.10 29.45 -13.75
CA VAL A 755 13.65 29.39 -12.34
C VAL A 755 14.27 30.53 -11.54
N PHE A 756 13.62 30.89 -10.44
CA PHE A 756 14.04 31.98 -9.56
C PHE A 756 14.93 31.48 -8.42
N ASP A 757 15.82 32.33 -7.94
CA ASP A 757 16.69 32.04 -6.81
C ASP A 757 15.96 32.33 -5.50
N LEU A 758 15.72 31.30 -4.68
CA LEU A 758 14.96 31.42 -3.44
C LEU A 758 15.73 32.18 -2.35
N THR A 759 17.05 32.30 -2.46
CA THR A 759 17.88 33.01 -1.46
C THR A 759 17.74 34.54 -1.52
N GLU A 760 17.12 35.05 -2.60
CA GLU A 760 16.80 36.47 -2.78
C GLU A 760 15.64 36.93 -1.87
N PHE A 761 14.85 36.01 -1.29
CA PHE A 761 13.84 36.34 -0.30
C PHE A 761 14.49 36.63 1.06
N ASP A 762 14.16 37.79 1.65
CA ASP A 762 14.77 38.25 2.90
C ASP A 762 14.58 37.27 4.08
N ASP A 763 13.45 36.56 4.11
CA ASP A 763 13.07 35.61 5.17
C ASP A 763 13.52 34.15 4.87
N PHE A 764 14.18 33.88 3.74
CA PHE A 764 14.59 32.52 3.35
C PHE A 764 15.35 31.80 4.48
N TRP A 765 16.35 32.48 5.05
CA TRP A 765 17.23 31.95 6.10
C TRP A 765 16.56 31.84 7.48
N GLU A 766 15.38 32.43 7.64
CA GLU A 766 14.57 32.34 8.86
C GLU A 766 13.53 31.22 8.77
N VAL A 767 13.19 30.79 7.55
CA VAL A 767 12.17 29.78 7.29
C VAL A 767 12.77 28.40 7.08
N VAL A 768 13.94 28.31 6.42
CA VAL A 768 14.60 27.06 6.07
C VAL A 768 15.71 26.73 7.07
N TYR A 769 15.68 25.52 7.63
CA TYR A 769 16.74 24.96 8.47
C TYR A 769 17.33 23.71 7.84
N ALA A 770 18.66 23.61 7.85
CA ALA A 770 19.39 22.47 7.33
C ALA A 770 20.10 21.74 8.46
N VAL A 771 19.62 20.54 8.78
CA VAL A 771 20.26 19.63 9.73
C VAL A 771 21.63 19.25 9.18
N PRO A 772 22.74 19.46 9.93
CA PRO A 772 24.07 19.14 9.44
C PRO A 772 24.25 17.65 9.16
N ASP A 773 25.16 17.31 8.25
CA ASP A 773 25.54 15.92 8.03
C ASP A 773 26.08 15.29 9.33
N GLY A 774 25.70 14.04 9.60
CA GLY A 774 26.00 13.31 10.82
C GLY A 774 25.09 13.62 12.02
N ASP A 775 24.12 14.53 11.88
CA ASP A 775 23.06 14.80 12.88
C ASP A 775 21.76 14.11 12.43
N ASP A 776 21.08 13.41 13.34
CA ASP A 776 19.86 12.64 13.06
C ASP A 776 18.60 13.52 13.01
N GLY A 777 18.73 14.82 13.30
CA GLY A 777 17.63 15.78 13.25
C GLY A 777 16.62 15.61 14.38
N THR A 778 16.98 14.93 15.47
CA THR A 778 16.13 14.78 16.66
C THR A 778 16.05 16.07 17.50
N ASN A 779 17.08 16.93 17.44
CA ASN A 779 17.20 18.15 18.25
C ASN A 779 17.13 19.45 17.43
N VAL A 780 16.10 19.58 16.59
CA VAL A 780 15.92 20.75 15.72
C VAL A 780 15.09 21.85 16.42
N PRO A 781 15.46 23.14 16.30
CA PRO A 781 14.68 24.23 16.92
C PRO A 781 13.23 24.29 16.44
N ASP A 782 12.29 24.50 17.37
CA ASP A 782 10.84 24.50 17.09
C ASP A 782 10.41 25.60 16.11
N LYS A 783 11.11 26.73 16.09
CA LYS A 783 10.74 27.91 15.29
C LYS A 783 10.77 27.68 13.76
N TYR A 784 11.43 26.63 13.28
CA TYR A 784 11.54 26.33 11.86
C TYR A 784 10.49 25.31 11.43
N GLU A 785 9.67 25.66 10.44
CA GLU A 785 8.66 24.77 9.85
C GLU A 785 9.21 23.93 8.70
N ASN A 786 10.21 24.46 7.97
CA ASN A 786 10.83 23.83 6.82
C ASN A 786 12.23 23.33 7.22
N VAL A 787 12.30 22.05 7.57
CA VAL A 787 13.51 21.42 8.14
C VAL A 787 13.93 20.27 7.24
N TYR A 788 15.15 20.34 6.70
CA TYR A 788 15.69 19.36 5.78
C TYR A 788 17.06 18.88 6.26
N MET A 789 17.50 17.70 5.81
CA MET A 789 18.92 17.39 5.89
C MET A 789 19.69 18.32 4.95
N ALA A 790 20.92 18.69 5.32
CA ALA A 790 21.78 19.54 4.49
C ALA A 790 21.97 18.95 3.09
N SER A 791 22.12 17.63 2.98
CA SER A 791 22.14 16.88 1.72
C SER A 791 20.92 17.16 0.84
N SER A 792 19.72 17.18 1.39
CA SER A 792 18.47 17.42 0.64
C SER A 792 18.46 18.77 -0.07
N ILE A 793 19.03 19.83 0.52
CA ILE A 793 19.07 21.17 -0.08
C ILE A 793 20.22 21.30 -1.08
N ARG A 794 21.37 20.65 -0.80
CA ARG A 794 22.58 20.75 -1.63
C ARG A 794 22.34 20.40 -3.11
N GLN A 795 21.46 19.45 -3.41
CA GLN A 795 21.12 19.10 -4.80
C GLN A 795 20.49 20.24 -5.61
N PHE A 796 19.93 21.25 -4.95
CA PHE A 796 19.29 22.41 -5.56
C PHE A 796 20.16 23.67 -5.53
N GLN A 797 21.38 23.59 -4.98
CA GLN A 797 22.33 24.68 -4.90
C GLN A 797 23.17 24.79 -6.18
N PHE A 798 23.41 26.01 -6.64
CA PHE A 798 24.46 26.30 -7.61
C PHE A 798 25.58 27.07 -6.90
N SER A 799 26.83 26.63 -7.04
CA SER A 799 28.00 27.34 -6.48
C SER A 799 28.77 28.05 -7.60
N ALA A 800 28.94 29.37 -7.47
CA ALA A 800 29.88 30.13 -8.31
C ALA A 800 31.31 29.98 -7.78
N MET A 801 32.25 30.20 -8.68
CA MET A 801 33.60 29.63 -8.74
C MET A 801 34.61 30.02 -7.66
N ASP A 802 34.23 30.86 -6.71
CA ASP A 802 35.10 31.62 -5.81
C ASP A 802 34.76 31.45 -4.31
N ALA A 803 33.66 30.77 -3.97
CA ALA A 803 33.46 30.21 -2.65
C ALA A 803 34.10 28.82 -2.61
N ALA A 804 34.98 28.55 -1.64
CA ALA A 804 35.26 27.17 -1.27
C ALA A 804 33.91 26.46 -1.07
N ASP A 805 33.81 25.17 -1.44
CA ASP A 805 32.62 24.33 -1.25
C ASP A 805 32.24 24.22 0.24
N GLU A 806 31.79 25.32 0.84
CA GLU A 806 31.39 25.40 2.23
C GLU A 806 29.92 25.02 2.28
N TRP A 807 29.71 23.79 2.71
CA TRP A 807 28.43 23.10 2.71
C TRP A 807 27.38 23.84 3.56
N PHE A 808 26.10 23.64 3.20
CA PHE A 808 24.93 24.21 3.87
C PHE A 808 24.79 23.62 5.30
N ASP A 809 25.65 24.07 6.23
CA ASP A 809 25.62 23.72 7.66
C ASP A 809 25.03 24.86 8.48
N SER A 810 23.76 24.72 8.85
CA SER A 810 23.06 25.78 9.60
C SER A 810 23.33 25.79 11.11
N LYS A 811 24.15 24.87 11.63
CA LYS A 811 24.49 24.76 13.06
C LYS A 811 25.73 25.58 13.41
N ASN A 812 26.70 25.64 12.50
CA ASN A 812 27.97 26.34 12.72
C ASN A 812 28.01 27.76 12.12
N TYR A 813 27.03 28.12 11.28
CA TYR A 813 26.97 29.42 10.62
C TYR A 813 25.70 30.18 10.97
N THR A 814 25.83 31.49 11.18
CA THR A 814 24.70 32.41 11.24
C THR A 814 24.07 32.58 9.87
N ALA A 815 22.79 32.97 9.81
CA ALA A 815 22.09 33.28 8.55
C ALA A 815 22.87 34.28 7.66
N LYS A 816 23.59 35.22 8.29
CA LYS A 816 24.45 36.16 7.59
C LYS A 816 25.65 35.48 6.91
N GLU A 817 26.31 34.57 7.61
CA GLU A 817 27.47 33.83 7.08
C GLU A 817 27.06 32.87 5.96
N LEU A 818 25.91 32.21 6.09
CA LEU A 818 25.35 31.37 5.02
C LEU A 818 25.02 32.18 3.76
N LYS A 819 24.41 33.37 3.91
CA LYS A 819 24.11 34.29 2.80
C LYS A 819 25.37 34.78 2.08
N GLU A 820 26.51 34.86 2.76
CA GLU A 820 27.79 35.25 2.17
C GLU A 820 28.46 34.07 1.41
N LYS A 821 28.12 32.82 1.76
CA LYS A 821 28.76 31.60 1.24
C LYS A 821 27.96 30.90 0.13
N ILE A 822 26.63 30.96 0.17
CA ILE A 822 25.75 30.25 -0.78
C ILE A 822 25.32 31.21 -1.89
N THR A 823 25.65 30.86 -3.13
CA THR A 823 25.35 31.70 -4.30
C THR A 823 23.87 31.67 -4.70
N GLY A 824 23.18 30.54 -4.48
CA GLY A 824 21.75 30.43 -4.83
C GLY A 824 21.16 29.03 -4.59
N VAL A 825 19.86 28.99 -4.31
CA VAL A 825 19.07 27.76 -4.11
C VAL A 825 17.80 27.83 -4.95
N TYR A 826 17.55 26.83 -5.80
CA TYR A 826 16.53 26.92 -6.84
C TYR A 826 15.29 26.04 -6.63
N ALA A 827 15.22 25.31 -5.51
CA ALA A 827 14.04 24.56 -5.11
C ALA A 827 14.03 24.31 -3.60
N LEU A 828 12.85 24.07 -3.03
CA LEU A 828 12.70 23.48 -1.71
C LEU A 828 12.46 21.97 -1.83
N PRO A 829 13.13 21.11 -1.05
CA PRO A 829 12.91 19.66 -1.10
C PRO A 829 11.47 19.25 -0.74
N GLU A 830 10.86 18.36 -1.53
CA GLU A 830 9.53 17.79 -1.27
C GLU A 830 9.62 16.31 -0.91
N LYS A 831 10.32 15.53 -1.74
CA LYS A 831 10.52 14.09 -1.58
C LYS A 831 12.00 13.79 -1.54
N GLN A 832 12.43 12.90 -0.65
CA GLN A 832 13.78 12.34 -0.67
C GLN A 832 13.77 10.85 -0.31
N ILE A 833 14.39 10.04 -1.15
CA ILE A 833 14.56 8.60 -0.96
C ILE A 833 16.04 8.23 -0.98
N PHE A 834 16.44 7.31 -0.12
CA PHE A 834 17.82 6.83 0.00
C PHE A 834 17.85 5.31 0.20
N LEU A 835 19.02 4.72 0.00
CA LEU A 835 19.22 3.28 0.10
C LEU A 835 19.20 2.80 1.56
N MET A 836 18.55 1.66 1.79
CA MET A 836 18.62 0.84 3.00
C MET A 836 18.90 -0.62 2.61
N MET A 837 19.43 -1.40 3.55
CA MET A 837 19.61 -2.83 3.42
C MET A 837 18.45 -3.58 4.06
N PHE A 838 17.80 -4.49 3.35
CA PHE A 838 16.69 -5.31 3.82
C PHE A 838 17.18 -6.73 4.12
N VAL A 839 16.81 -7.29 5.26
CA VAL A 839 17.28 -8.59 5.74
C VAL A 839 16.11 -9.48 6.16
N ARG A 840 16.11 -10.74 5.72
CA ARG A 840 15.19 -11.80 6.17
C ARG A 840 15.76 -12.46 7.43
N ASP A 841 15.38 -11.95 8.59
CA ASP A 841 15.87 -12.45 9.88
C ASP A 841 15.61 -13.95 10.05
N ASP A 842 14.43 -14.44 9.64
CA ASP A 842 14.07 -15.86 9.74
C ASP A 842 14.99 -16.76 8.92
N VAL A 843 15.37 -16.35 7.70
CA VAL A 843 16.30 -17.11 6.85
C VAL A 843 17.73 -17.04 7.40
N MET A 844 18.15 -15.87 7.91
CA MET A 844 19.50 -15.71 8.48
C MET A 844 19.68 -16.52 9.75
N GLU A 845 18.67 -16.58 10.61
CA GLU A 845 18.64 -17.41 11.81
C GLU A 845 18.63 -18.91 11.47
N GLU A 846 17.80 -19.33 10.51
CA GLU A 846 17.73 -20.73 10.06
C GLU A 846 19.10 -21.22 9.56
N LEU A 847 19.80 -20.39 8.79
CA LEU A 847 21.12 -20.69 8.23
C LEU A 847 22.27 -20.42 9.21
N LYS A 848 21.98 -19.89 10.40
CA LYS A 848 22.97 -19.47 11.42
C LYS A 848 23.97 -18.44 10.90
N LEU A 849 23.56 -17.60 9.96
CA LEU A 849 24.40 -16.55 9.39
C LEU A 849 24.43 -15.30 10.27
N THR A 850 23.44 -15.10 11.15
CA THR A 850 23.43 -14.00 12.12
C THR A 850 24.63 -14.02 13.06
N GLU A 851 25.17 -15.21 13.38
CA GLU A 851 26.36 -15.36 14.24
C GLU A 851 27.65 -14.79 13.60
N MET A 852 27.65 -14.54 12.28
CA MET A 852 28.78 -13.92 11.58
C MET A 852 28.90 -12.42 11.88
N PHE A 853 27.82 -11.79 12.36
CA PHE A 853 27.72 -10.35 12.63
C PHE A 853 27.35 -10.11 14.10
N PRO A 854 28.25 -10.43 15.06
CA PRO A 854 27.95 -10.33 16.49
C PRO A 854 27.66 -8.90 16.95
N ASP A 855 28.16 -7.91 16.22
CA ASP A 855 27.94 -6.48 16.47
C ASP A 855 26.70 -5.93 15.71
N GLY A 856 25.89 -6.81 15.13
CA GLY A 856 24.68 -6.47 14.38
C GLY A 856 24.93 -6.12 12.92
N TRP A 857 23.84 -6.03 12.15
CA TRP A 857 23.88 -5.74 10.71
C TRP A 857 24.32 -4.29 10.40
N ASP A 858 24.14 -3.37 11.34
CA ASP A 858 24.46 -1.94 11.15
C ASP A 858 25.96 -1.67 11.05
N ASN A 859 26.80 -2.60 11.49
CA ASN A 859 28.26 -2.50 11.40
C ASN A 859 28.84 -3.28 10.20
N MET A 860 28.00 -3.67 9.22
CA MET A 860 28.44 -4.45 8.07
C MET A 860 29.36 -3.63 7.14
N THR A 861 30.53 -4.18 6.83
CA THR A 861 31.42 -3.64 5.79
C THR A 861 31.16 -4.27 4.41
N TRP A 862 31.69 -3.67 3.34
CA TRP A 862 31.66 -4.29 2.01
C TRP A 862 32.41 -5.64 1.94
N ASP A 863 33.48 -5.82 2.71
CA ASP A 863 34.20 -7.09 2.81
C ASP A 863 33.34 -8.18 3.49
N ASP A 864 32.62 -7.79 4.54
CA ASP A 864 31.67 -8.64 5.23
C ASP A 864 30.51 -9.06 4.33
N MET A 865 30.00 -8.12 3.53
CA MET A 865 28.99 -8.40 2.51
C MET A 865 29.48 -9.43 1.48
N LEU A 866 30.73 -9.35 1.03
CA LEU A 866 31.31 -10.34 0.12
C LEU A 866 31.43 -11.73 0.77
N ARG A 867 31.83 -11.80 2.05
CA ARG A 867 31.87 -13.06 2.81
C ARG A 867 30.48 -13.66 2.94
N LEU A 868 29.49 -12.85 3.31
CA LEU A 868 28.09 -13.28 3.37
C LEU A 868 27.61 -13.78 2.01
N THR A 869 27.93 -13.06 0.94
CA THR A 869 27.56 -13.45 -0.42
C THR A 869 28.12 -14.83 -0.77
N ALA A 870 29.36 -15.14 -0.38
CA ALA A 870 29.93 -16.46 -0.60
C ALA A 870 29.17 -17.57 0.16
N GLU A 871 28.80 -17.33 1.42
CA GLU A 871 28.01 -18.28 2.22
C GLU A 871 26.58 -18.45 1.65
N LEU A 872 25.94 -17.35 1.27
CA LEU A 872 24.64 -17.37 0.60
C LEU A 872 24.72 -18.16 -0.71
N GLN A 873 25.74 -17.92 -1.54
CA GLN A 873 25.95 -18.66 -2.78
C GLN A 873 26.26 -20.14 -2.56
N ALA A 874 26.92 -20.52 -1.46
CA ALA A 874 27.11 -21.91 -1.06
C ALA A 874 25.77 -22.60 -0.75
N GLN A 875 24.80 -21.86 -0.19
CA GLN A 875 23.41 -22.27 0.01
C GLN A 875 22.49 -21.92 -1.17
N GLN A 876 23.06 -21.36 -2.24
CA GLN A 876 22.40 -20.97 -3.48
C GLN A 876 21.34 -19.88 -3.37
N LEU A 877 21.53 -19.03 -2.39
CA LEU A 877 20.82 -17.78 -2.22
C LEU A 877 21.63 -16.65 -2.84
N GLN A 878 20.99 -15.49 -3.03
CA GLN A 878 21.60 -14.34 -3.69
C GLN A 878 21.47 -13.07 -2.84
N PHE A 879 22.46 -12.19 -2.97
CA PHE A 879 22.37 -10.82 -2.46
C PHE A 879 21.85 -9.92 -3.58
N TYR A 880 20.89 -9.03 -3.28
CA TYR A 880 20.36 -8.09 -4.27
C TYR A 880 21.03 -6.72 -4.20
N LEU A 881 21.39 -6.17 -5.36
CA LEU A 881 21.84 -4.79 -5.54
C LEU A 881 20.97 -4.10 -6.59
N PRO A 882 20.66 -2.80 -6.42
CA PRO A 882 19.90 -2.05 -7.40
C PRO A 882 20.73 -1.83 -8.67
N VAL A 883 20.12 -2.14 -9.82
CA VAL A 883 20.73 -2.00 -11.14
C VAL A 883 19.85 -1.09 -12.00
N ASN A 884 20.46 -0.29 -12.86
CA ASN A 884 19.73 0.64 -13.73
C ASN A 884 18.99 -0.11 -14.85
N ASP A 885 17.81 0.39 -15.22
CA ASP A 885 17.07 -0.11 -16.38
C ASP A 885 17.84 0.08 -17.70
N LEU A 886 17.54 -0.77 -18.69
CA LEU A 886 18.15 -0.67 -20.02
C LEU A 886 17.88 0.69 -20.68
N GLY A 887 18.93 1.48 -20.88
CA GLY A 887 18.85 2.81 -21.50
C GLY A 887 18.52 3.95 -20.53
N ALA A 888 18.56 3.69 -19.23
CA ALA A 888 18.46 4.73 -18.21
C ALA A 888 19.66 5.70 -18.29
N ASN A 889 19.42 6.99 -18.06
CA ASN A 889 20.46 8.02 -17.97
C ASN A 889 20.85 8.33 -16.51
N ALA A 890 20.39 7.52 -15.56
CA ALA A 890 20.57 7.74 -14.12
C ALA A 890 21.92 7.18 -13.64
N LEU A 891 22.49 7.83 -12.62
CA LEU A 891 23.68 7.31 -11.92
C LEU A 891 23.28 6.10 -11.07
N ASN A 892 24.08 5.04 -11.11
CA ASN A 892 23.83 3.88 -10.26
C ASN A 892 24.13 4.24 -8.79
N PRO A 893 23.19 4.02 -7.86
CA PRO A 893 23.35 4.53 -6.50
C PRO A 893 24.40 3.76 -5.69
N ILE A 894 24.71 2.49 -6.02
CA ILE A 894 25.77 1.73 -5.35
C ILE A 894 27.15 2.28 -5.68
N PHE A 895 27.41 2.58 -6.96
CA PHE A 895 28.67 3.16 -7.37
C PHE A 895 28.92 4.52 -6.70
N ILE A 896 27.89 5.36 -6.62
CA ILE A 896 28.03 6.69 -6.00
C ILE A 896 28.24 6.58 -4.49
N SER A 897 27.51 5.71 -3.79
CA SER A 897 27.78 5.43 -2.38
C SER A 897 29.23 4.98 -2.16
N LEU A 898 29.72 4.02 -2.95
CA LEU A 898 31.11 3.56 -2.89
C LEU A 898 32.12 4.67 -3.20
N LEU A 899 31.82 5.57 -4.14
CA LEU A 899 32.69 6.70 -4.47
C LEU A 899 32.88 7.61 -3.25
N TYR A 900 31.78 8.00 -2.60
CA TYR A 900 31.82 8.89 -1.44
C TYR A 900 32.44 8.22 -0.22
N GLN A 901 32.10 6.95 0.06
CA GLN A 901 32.70 6.20 1.17
C GLN A 901 34.22 6.01 1.04
N ASN A 902 34.75 6.04 -0.19
CA ASN A 902 36.20 5.99 -0.44
C ASN A 902 36.84 7.39 -0.50
N GLY A 903 36.13 8.44 -0.10
CA GLY A 903 36.61 9.82 -0.10
C GLY A 903 36.77 10.43 -1.49
N GLY A 904 36.15 9.84 -2.51
CA GLY A 904 36.11 10.38 -3.86
C GLY A 904 34.95 11.33 -4.07
N GLU A 905 35.02 12.16 -5.11
CA GLU A 905 33.98 13.12 -5.47
C GLU A 905 33.55 12.93 -6.92
N LEU A 906 32.29 13.24 -7.23
CA LEU A 906 31.77 13.10 -8.60
C LEU A 906 32.37 14.14 -9.56
N TYR A 907 32.64 15.34 -9.05
CA TYR A 907 33.26 16.45 -9.78
C TYR A 907 34.38 17.06 -8.93
N SER A 908 35.43 17.55 -9.59
CA SER A 908 36.58 18.16 -8.95
C SER A 908 36.86 19.56 -9.52
N SER A 909 37.86 20.24 -8.94
CA SER A 909 38.29 21.59 -9.35
C SER A 909 37.12 22.57 -9.38
N ASN A 910 36.40 22.69 -8.26
CA ASN A 910 35.21 23.54 -8.12
C ASN A 910 34.15 23.24 -9.20
N ASN A 911 33.82 21.95 -9.37
CA ASN A 911 32.79 21.49 -10.31
C ASN A 911 33.07 21.82 -11.80
N MET A 912 34.34 21.96 -12.19
CA MET A 912 34.75 22.28 -13.57
C MET A 912 35.09 21.06 -14.41
N GLU A 913 35.37 19.93 -13.79
CA GLU A 913 35.65 18.65 -14.44
C GLU A 913 35.14 17.47 -13.61
N SER A 914 35.14 16.27 -14.18
CA SER A 914 34.79 15.04 -13.49
C SER A 914 35.87 14.62 -12.49
N GLY A 915 35.45 14.23 -11.28
CA GLY A 915 36.32 13.65 -10.25
C GLY A 915 36.63 12.16 -10.47
N LEU A 916 36.12 11.60 -11.59
CA LEU A 916 36.19 10.19 -11.94
C LEU A 916 37.60 9.70 -12.33
N LYS A 917 38.57 10.61 -12.42
CA LYS A 917 39.99 10.31 -12.69
C LYS A 917 40.78 10.01 -11.41
N SER A 918 40.19 10.20 -10.24
CA SER A 918 40.84 9.96 -8.94
C SER A 918 41.06 8.47 -8.68
N GLU A 919 42.05 8.15 -7.84
CA GLU A 919 42.29 6.77 -7.38
C GLU A 919 41.06 6.20 -6.65
N ALA A 920 40.38 7.01 -5.83
CA ALA A 920 39.14 6.63 -5.16
C ALA A 920 38.06 6.21 -6.19
N ALA A 921 37.81 7.04 -7.22
CA ALA A 921 36.82 6.71 -8.24
C ALA A 921 37.18 5.45 -9.04
N MET A 922 38.45 5.27 -9.38
CA MET A 922 38.94 4.09 -10.10
C MET A 922 38.74 2.82 -9.28
N ASN A 923 39.09 2.85 -8.00
CA ASN A 923 38.92 1.71 -7.09
C ASN A 923 37.43 1.39 -6.87
N SER A 924 36.59 2.41 -6.65
CA SER A 924 35.15 2.23 -6.46
C SER A 924 34.47 1.65 -7.71
N PHE A 925 34.88 2.09 -8.90
CA PHE A 925 34.32 1.58 -10.16
C PHE A 925 34.79 0.16 -10.46
N GLU A 926 36.07 -0.12 -10.24
CA GLU A 926 36.63 -1.47 -10.35
C GLU A 926 35.89 -2.43 -9.42
N PHE A 927 35.81 -2.12 -8.12
CA PHE A 927 35.07 -2.92 -7.14
C PHE A 927 33.61 -3.13 -7.56
N TRP A 928 32.91 -2.07 -7.96
CA TRP A 928 31.52 -2.16 -8.40
C TRP A 928 31.35 -3.09 -9.61
N THR A 929 32.24 -3.03 -10.60
CA THR A 929 32.19 -3.94 -11.77
C THR A 929 32.57 -5.39 -11.41
N GLU A 930 33.43 -5.59 -10.42
CA GLU A 930 33.81 -6.92 -9.91
C GLU A 930 32.65 -7.65 -9.25
N LEU A 931 31.71 -6.93 -8.62
CA LEU A 931 30.48 -7.53 -8.08
C LEU A 931 29.75 -8.36 -9.16
N TYR A 932 29.74 -7.88 -10.40
CA TYR A 932 29.07 -8.58 -11.50
C TYR A 932 29.98 -9.57 -12.22
N THR A 933 31.24 -9.21 -12.44
CA THR A 933 32.19 -10.03 -13.23
C THR A 933 32.81 -11.17 -12.43
N ASN A 934 33.18 -10.93 -11.17
CA ASN A 934 33.85 -11.89 -10.30
C ASN A 934 32.88 -12.56 -9.33
N TYR A 935 31.97 -11.79 -8.74
CA TYR A 935 31.03 -12.28 -7.71
C TYR A 935 29.65 -12.68 -8.27
N SER A 936 29.44 -12.54 -9.58
CA SER A 936 28.25 -13.03 -10.31
C SER A 936 26.92 -12.48 -9.78
N PHE A 937 26.89 -11.23 -9.31
CA PHE A 937 25.64 -10.56 -8.97
C PHE A 937 24.71 -10.46 -10.19
N PRO A 938 23.39 -10.59 -10.02
CA PRO A 938 22.45 -10.55 -11.13
C PRO A 938 22.32 -9.13 -11.69
N THR A 939 22.40 -9.00 -13.02
CA THR A 939 22.20 -7.72 -13.71
C THR A 939 20.72 -7.34 -13.89
N SER A 940 19.80 -8.21 -13.48
CA SER A 940 18.36 -7.98 -13.46
C SER A 940 17.68 -9.00 -12.53
N ALA A 941 16.86 -8.51 -11.59
CA ALA A 941 16.07 -9.36 -10.71
C ALA A 941 14.84 -8.59 -10.19
N SER A 942 13.76 -9.31 -9.90
CA SER A 942 12.63 -8.77 -9.15
C SER A 942 12.87 -8.98 -7.66
N PHE A 943 13.44 -7.96 -7.00
CA PHE A 943 13.79 -8.05 -5.57
C PHE A 943 12.58 -8.41 -4.71
N VAL A 944 11.44 -7.72 -4.89
CA VAL A 944 10.19 -7.98 -4.16
C VAL A 944 9.82 -9.46 -4.16
N ASN A 945 9.79 -10.09 -5.35
CA ASN A 945 9.39 -11.49 -5.47
C ASN A 945 10.42 -12.45 -4.86
N ARG A 946 11.71 -12.20 -5.10
CA ARG A 946 12.78 -13.09 -4.62
C ARG A 946 13.02 -12.96 -3.12
N PHE A 947 12.89 -11.76 -2.57
CA PHE A 947 12.90 -11.50 -1.13
C PHE A 947 11.74 -12.22 -0.44
N ARG A 948 10.54 -12.15 -1.03
CA ARG A 948 9.36 -12.88 -0.54
C ARG A 948 9.60 -14.39 -0.45
N THR A 949 10.10 -15.00 -1.52
CA THR A 949 10.40 -16.45 -1.58
C THR A 949 11.62 -16.88 -0.74
N GLY A 950 12.41 -15.92 -0.24
CA GLY A 950 13.68 -16.18 0.44
C GLY A 950 14.86 -16.51 -0.48
N GLU A 951 14.70 -16.43 -1.81
CA GLU A 951 15.80 -16.60 -2.78
C GLU A 951 16.85 -15.49 -2.66
N MET A 952 16.38 -14.27 -2.40
CA MET A 952 17.21 -13.11 -2.07
C MET A 952 16.90 -12.67 -0.65
N PRO A 953 17.42 -13.36 0.38
CA PRO A 953 17.09 -13.05 1.77
C PRO A 953 17.69 -11.72 2.23
N ILE A 954 18.59 -11.12 1.46
CA ILE A 954 19.21 -9.84 1.77
C ILE A 954 19.40 -9.01 0.49
N GLY A 955 19.25 -7.69 0.61
CA GLY A 955 19.47 -6.80 -0.51
C GLY A 955 19.39 -5.32 -0.18
N ILE A 956 19.98 -4.49 -1.03
CA ILE A 956 19.95 -3.03 -0.90
C ILE A 956 18.88 -2.45 -1.85
N SER A 957 18.06 -1.53 -1.36
CA SER A 957 17.04 -0.84 -2.16
C SER A 957 16.68 0.50 -1.52
N TYR A 958 16.02 1.38 -2.26
CA TYR A 958 15.42 2.59 -1.66
C TYR A 958 14.41 2.23 -0.57
N TYR A 959 14.34 3.02 0.51
CA TYR A 959 13.51 2.71 1.67
C TYR A 959 12.00 2.61 1.37
N GLU A 960 11.50 3.20 0.27
CA GLU A 960 10.11 3.02 -0.18
C GLU A 960 9.74 1.54 -0.44
N MET A 961 10.74 0.69 -0.65
CA MET A 961 10.58 -0.76 -0.73
C MET A 961 9.93 -1.34 0.54
N TYR A 962 10.16 -0.73 1.71
CA TYR A 962 9.48 -1.09 2.96
C TYR A 962 7.96 -1.14 2.78
N ASN A 963 7.40 -0.09 2.19
CA ASN A 963 5.95 0.05 2.00
C ASN A 963 5.44 -1.01 1.03
N THR A 964 6.22 -1.32 -0.01
CA THR A 964 5.90 -2.36 -0.99
C THR A 964 5.89 -3.74 -0.33
N LEU A 965 6.93 -4.10 0.42
CA LEU A 965 7.04 -5.40 1.10
C LEU A 965 5.95 -5.58 2.17
N SER A 966 5.69 -4.54 2.96
CA SER A 966 4.67 -4.56 4.02
C SER A 966 3.26 -4.88 3.51
N VAL A 967 2.95 -4.51 2.26
CA VAL A 967 1.64 -4.79 1.62
C VAL A 967 1.68 -6.03 0.73
N PHE A 968 2.79 -6.26 0.02
CA PHE A 968 2.91 -7.33 -0.96
C PHE A 968 3.27 -8.69 -0.36
N ALA A 969 3.90 -8.70 0.81
CA ALA A 969 4.37 -9.90 1.50
C ALA A 969 3.93 -9.91 2.99
N PRO A 970 2.63 -9.85 3.29
CA PRO A 970 2.13 -9.84 4.67
C PRO A 970 2.54 -11.09 5.46
N GLU A 971 2.80 -12.22 4.80
CA GLU A 971 3.30 -13.46 5.40
C GLU A 971 4.72 -13.37 5.98
N LEU A 972 5.47 -12.32 5.59
CA LEU A 972 6.79 -12.01 6.12
C LEU A 972 6.76 -11.12 7.35
N LYS A 973 5.58 -10.73 7.83
CA LYS A 973 5.46 -9.87 9.01
C LYS A 973 6.25 -10.43 10.20
N GLY A 974 7.13 -9.59 10.78
CA GLY A 974 8.00 -9.95 11.90
C GLY A 974 9.15 -10.92 11.54
N LYS A 975 9.40 -11.16 10.24
CA LYS A 975 10.46 -12.06 9.74
C LYS A 975 11.54 -11.32 8.94
N TRP A 976 11.48 -9.99 8.94
CA TRP A 976 12.45 -9.16 8.25
C TRP A 976 12.60 -7.81 8.95
N SER A 977 13.76 -7.22 8.71
CA SER A 977 14.23 -5.95 9.24
C SER A 977 14.91 -5.15 8.12
N PHE A 978 15.21 -3.88 8.36
CA PHE A 978 16.09 -3.13 7.48
C PHE A 978 17.06 -2.26 8.27
N HIS A 979 18.26 -2.11 7.71
CA HIS A 979 19.47 -1.60 8.33
C HIS A 979 20.17 -0.60 7.40
N VAL A 980 21.15 0.15 7.93
CA VAL A 980 22.03 0.98 7.09
C VAL A 980 22.73 0.13 6.02
N ILE A 981 23.09 0.73 4.89
CA ILE A 981 23.81 0.01 3.83
C ILE A 981 25.22 -0.38 4.29
N PRO A 982 25.85 -1.41 3.71
CA PRO A 982 27.25 -1.72 3.98
C PRO A 982 28.16 -0.51 3.75
N GLY A 983 29.15 -0.36 4.63
CA GLY A 983 30.05 0.79 4.62
C GLY A 983 31.52 0.42 4.38
N THR A 984 32.34 1.46 4.23
CA THR A 984 33.80 1.35 4.08
C THR A 984 34.49 1.71 5.40
N ALA A 985 35.40 0.86 5.87
CA ALA A 985 36.15 1.12 7.09
C ALA A 985 37.02 2.39 6.95
N MET A 986 36.87 3.32 7.88
CA MET A 986 37.57 4.60 7.84
C MET A 986 39.05 4.43 8.22
N THR A 987 39.94 5.15 7.54
CA THR A 987 41.38 5.14 7.81
C THR A 987 41.95 6.54 8.00
N ASP A 988 43.03 6.65 8.78
CA ASP A 988 43.83 7.88 8.85
C ASP A 988 44.67 8.09 7.57
N ALA A 989 45.35 9.23 7.48
CA ALA A 989 46.21 9.56 6.33
C ALA A 989 47.37 8.58 6.09
N ASP A 990 47.73 7.77 7.09
CA ASP A 990 48.77 6.74 7.03
C ASP A 990 48.19 5.35 6.72
N GLY A 991 46.86 5.22 6.59
CA GLY A 991 46.13 3.99 6.27
C GLY A 991 45.77 3.11 7.46
N ASN A 992 45.84 3.61 8.70
CA ASN A 992 45.42 2.86 9.89
C ASN A 992 43.92 3.03 10.13
N TYR A 993 43.24 1.94 10.51
CA TYR A 993 41.82 1.96 10.85
C TYR A 993 41.50 2.87 12.04
N LEU A 994 40.40 3.61 11.92
CA LEU A 994 39.88 4.48 12.98
C LEU A 994 38.85 3.75 13.84
N TYR A 995 38.81 4.07 15.13
CA TYR A 995 37.90 3.45 16.10
C TYR A 995 37.18 4.51 16.94
N ASP A 996 35.96 4.22 17.35
CA ASP A 996 35.18 5.04 18.27
C ASP A 996 35.71 4.94 19.73
N GLU A 997 35.06 5.67 20.65
CA GLU A 997 35.43 5.68 22.07
C GLU A 997 35.22 4.32 22.79
N ASN A 998 34.42 3.43 22.19
CA ASN A 998 34.13 2.09 22.67
C ASN A 998 34.99 1.02 21.97
N ASN A 999 35.95 1.43 21.13
CA ASN A 999 36.83 0.57 20.34
C ASN A 999 36.11 -0.24 19.24
N ASN A 1000 34.99 0.27 18.73
CA ASN A 1000 34.34 -0.22 17.52
C ASN A 1000 34.96 0.44 16.30
N LEU A 1001 35.05 -0.28 15.19
CA LEU A 1001 35.58 0.25 13.93
C LEU A 1001 34.67 1.39 13.44
N LEU A 1002 35.24 2.53 13.06
CA LEU A 1002 34.49 3.58 12.40
C LEU A 1002 34.28 3.20 10.93
N ILE A 1003 33.01 3.17 10.52
CA ILE A 1003 32.59 2.75 9.19
C ILE A 1003 31.79 3.89 8.56
N ASP A 1004 32.15 4.23 7.33
CA ASP A 1004 31.42 5.19 6.53
C ASP A 1004 30.29 4.47 5.76
N HIS A 1005 29.05 4.69 6.21
CA HIS A 1005 27.84 4.15 5.60
C HIS A 1005 27.20 5.11 4.59
N THR A 1006 27.95 6.08 4.07
CA THR A 1006 27.42 7.11 3.16
C THR A 1006 26.62 6.50 2.02
N ALA A 1007 25.36 6.92 1.92
CA ALA A 1007 24.44 6.52 0.86
C ALA A 1007 24.08 7.72 -0.01
N THR A 1008 23.81 7.48 -1.30
CA THR A 1008 23.17 8.51 -2.13
C THR A 1008 21.66 8.53 -1.96
N ALA A 1009 21.07 9.68 -2.25
CA ALA A 1009 19.63 9.86 -2.34
C ALA A 1009 19.19 10.22 -3.77
N SER A 1010 17.86 10.32 -3.91
CA SER A 1010 17.16 10.85 -5.06
C SER A 1010 15.89 11.54 -4.55
N GLY A 1011 15.46 12.61 -5.22
CA GLY A 1011 14.32 13.37 -4.73
C GLY A 1011 13.62 14.25 -5.76
N THR A 1012 12.62 14.95 -5.27
CA THR A 1012 11.91 16.01 -6.00
C THR A 1012 11.83 17.28 -5.15
N GLY A 1013 11.66 18.43 -5.79
CA GLY A 1013 11.53 19.71 -5.12
C GLY A 1013 10.51 20.64 -5.78
N ALA A 1014 10.00 21.56 -4.96
CA ALA A 1014 9.10 22.62 -5.37
C ALA A 1014 9.91 23.82 -5.87
N VAL A 1015 9.57 24.30 -7.06
CA VAL A 1015 10.35 25.30 -7.80
C VAL A 1015 9.49 26.53 -8.07
N LEU A 1016 10.08 27.70 -7.89
CA LEU A 1016 9.48 28.98 -8.28
C LEU A 1016 10.00 29.35 -9.68
N MET A 1017 9.09 29.45 -10.64
CA MET A 1017 9.45 29.72 -12.03
C MET A 1017 9.73 31.22 -12.23
N LYS A 1018 10.66 31.58 -13.10
CA LYS A 1018 11.14 32.98 -13.22
C LYS A 1018 10.15 33.95 -13.88
N GLN A 1019 9.09 33.46 -14.51
CA GLN A 1019 8.10 34.35 -15.14
C GLN A 1019 7.27 35.08 -14.09
N GLU A 1020 7.02 36.37 -14.30
CA GLU A 1020 6.04 37.17 -13.55
C GLU A 1020 6.25 37.29 -12.01
N VAL A 1021 7.35 36.78 -11.45
CA VAL A 1021 7.65 36.84 -10.00
C VAL A 1021 8.56 37.99 -9.55
N ALA A 1022 9.23 38.65 -10.50
CA ALA A 1022 10.05 39.81 -10.22
C ALA A 1022 10.12 40.77 -11.41
N ASP A 1023 10.10 42.06 -11.11
CA ASP A 1023 10.25 43.15 -12.07
C ASP A 1023 11.68 43.69 -12.08
N ILE A 1024 12.15 44.16 -13.24
CA ILE A 1024 13.42 44.89 -13.31
C ILE A 1024 13.13 46.38 -13.12
N VAL A 1025 13.45 46.91 -11.93
CA VAL A 1025 13.29 48.32 -11.58
C VAL A 1025 14.67 48.94 -11.46
N ASN A 1026 14.98 49.93 -12.30
CA ASN A 1026 16.29 50.61 -12.33
C ASN A 1026 17.51 49.69 -12.53
N GLY A 1027 17.31 48.50 -13.11
CA GLY A 1027 18.38 47.50 -13.29
C GLY A 1027 18.57 46.55 -12.11
N GLU A 1028 17.76 46.69 -11.06
CA GLU A 1028 17.69 45.78 -9.92
C GLU A 1028 16.46 44.88 -10.05
N THR A 1029 16.60 43.61 -9.68
CA THR A 1029 15.49 42.66 -9.60
C THR A 1029 14.70 42.96 -8.33
N VAL A 1030 13.42 43.30 -8.45
CA VAL A 1030 12.51 43.55 -7.33
C VAL A 1030 11.40 42.52 -7.39
N ILE A 1031 11.27 41.72 -6.33
CA ILE A 1031 10.21 40.72 -6.20
C ILE A 1031 8.86 41.45 -6.13
N ASN A 1032 7.91 41.04 -6.98
CA ASN A 1032 6.59 41.65 -7.04
C ASN A 1032 5.58 40.91 -6.14
N GLU A 1033 4.33 41.39 -6.09
CA GLU A 1033 3.27 40.81 -5.24
C GLU A 1033 3.04 39.31 -5.54
N GLN A 1034 3.02 38.94 -6.83
CA GLN A 1034 2.88 37.55 -7.27
C GLN A 1034 4.04 36.68 -6.77
N GLY A 1035 5.29 37.18 -6.84
CA GLY A 1035 6.47 36.47 -6.33
C GLY A 1035 6.40 36.19 -4.83
N TYR A 1036 5.96 37.16 -4.02
CA TYR A 1036 5.76 36.95 -2.58
C TYR A 1036 4.58 36.00 -2.27
N ALA A 1037 3.52 36.03 -3.06
CA ALA A 1037 2.41 35.08 -2.93
C ALA A 1037 2.85 33.64 -3.28
N ALA A 1038 3.60 33.47 -4.36
CA ALA A 1038 4.18 32.18 -4.77
C ALA A 1038 5.16 31.65 -3.71
N TRP A 1039 6.02 32.51 -3.16
CA TRP A 1039 6.91 32.13 -2.05
C TRP A 1039 6.14 31.70 -0.80
N THR A 1040 5.08 32.43 -0.43
CA THR A 1040 4.21 32.06 0.70
C THR A 1040 3.59 30.67 0.50
N PHE A 1041 3.18 30.36 -0.74
CA PHE A 1041 2.70 29.03 -1.10
C PHE A 1041 3.77 27.96 -0.97
N LEU A 1042 5.01 28.19 -1.45
CA LEU A 1042 6.11 27.22 -1.29
C LEU A 1042 6.38 26.94 0.19
N LYS A 1043 6.48 27.98 1.03
CA LYS A 1043 6.72 27.84 2.48
C LYS A 1043 5.66 26.98 3.16
N TRP A 1044 4.40 27.22 2.83
CA TRP A 1044 3.27 26.44 3.33
C TRP A 1044 3.34 25.00 2.85
N TRP A 1045 3.55 24.80 1.54
CA TRP A 1045 3.50 23.48 0.93
C TRP A 1045 4.57 22.56 1.51
N THR A 1046 5.79 23.04 1.69
CA THR A 1046 6.91 22.24 2.19
C THR A 1046 7.04 22.22 3.72
N SER A 1047 6.15 22.92 4.44
CA SER A 1047 6.13 22.94 5.90
C SER A 1047 5.87 21.55 6.51
N ALA A 1048 6.35 21.35 7.74
CA ALA A 1048 6.24 20.08 8.44
C ALA A 1048 4.79 19.61 8.60
N ASP A 1049 3.88 20.53 8.93
CA ASP A 1049 2.48 20.17 9.18
C ASP A 1049 1.72 19.88 7.88
N THR A 1050 1.95 20.66 6.81
CA THR A 1050 1.34 20.39 5.50
C THR A 1050 1.87 19.11 4.89
N GLN A 1051 3.19 18.86 4.91
CA GLN A 1051 3.77 17.62 4.38
C GLN A 1051 3.30 16.38 5.17
N ARG A 1052 3.16 16.50 6.50
CA ARG A 1052 2.58 15.44 7.33
C ARG A 1052 1.12 15.19 6.93
N GLN A 1053 0.31 16.25 6.80
CA GLN A 1053 -1.10 16.08 6.45
C GLN A 1053 -1.26 15.51 5.03
N PHE A 1054 -0.45 15.97 4.07
CA PHE A 1054 -0.38 15.39 2.74
C PHE A 1054 -0.03 13.90 2.81
N GLY A 1055 0.99 13.52 3.58
CA GLY A 1055 1.37 12.11 3.76
C GLY A 1055 0.26 11.25 4.39
N VAL A 1056 -0.43 11.76 5.41
CA VAL A 1056 -1.55 11.07 6.07
C VAL A 1056 -2.75 10.93 5.12
N GLU A 1057 -3.09 11.96 4.35
CA GLU A 1057 -4.19 11.90 3.38
C GLU A 1057 -3.84 10.98 2.20
N MET A 1058 -2.58 10.99 1.75
CA MET A 1058 -2.07 10.08 0.73
C MET A 1058 -2.11 8.62 1.18
N GLU A 1059 -1.60 8.31 2.37
CA GLU A 1059 -1.71 6.96 2.98
C GLU A 1059 -3.18 6.59 3.20
N GLY A 1060 -4.01 7.59 3.56
CA GLY A 1060 -5.44 7.41 3.73
C GLY A 1060 -6.21 7.12 2.43
N ILE A 1061 -5.70 7.56 1.27
CA ILE A 1061 -6.35 7.40 -0.04
C ILE A 1061 -5.82 6.18 -0.79
N LEU A 1062 -4.53 5.90 -0.70
CA LEU A 1062 -3.83 4.87 -1.47
C LEU A 1062 -3.38 3.67 -0.62
N GLY A 1063 -3.63 3.70 0.69
CA GLY A 1063 -3.24 2.66 1.64
C GLY A 1063 -1.80 2.81 2.15
N SER A 1064 -1.40 1.90 3.06
CA SER A 1064 -0.08 1.92 3.71
C SER A 1064 1.11 1.81 2.74
N ALA A 1065 0.90 1.29 1.53
CA ALA A 1065 1.92 1.24 0.48
C ALA A 1065 2.35 2.63 -0.02
N ALA A 1066 1.51 3.66 0.18
CA ALA A 1066 1.69 5.00 -0.35
C ALA A 1066 2.19 6.01 0.67
N ARG A 1067 2.78 5.55 1.78
CA ARG A 1067 3.38 6.42 2.79
C ARG A 1067 4.37 7.38 2.14
N HIS A 1068 4.16 8.67 2.36
CA HIS A 1068 4.88 9.74 1.67
C HIS A 1068 6.33 9.85 2.16
N ALA A 1069 7.25 9.82 1.20
CA ALA A 1069 8.70 9.95 1.39
C ALA A 1069 9.14 11.41 1.54
N THR A 1070 8.53 12.13 2.50
CA THR A 1070 8.77 13.56 2.70
C THR A 1070 10.24 13.88 2.97
N ALA A 1071 10.75 14.93 2.33
CA ALA A 1071 12.08 15.46 2.62
C ALA A 1071 12.12 16.29 3.92
N ASN A 1072 10.97 16.68 4.47
CA ASN A 1072 10.90 17.45 5.71
C ASN A 1072 11.07 16.51 6.92
N VAL A 1073 12.18 16.67 7.65
CA VAL A 1073 12.59 15.78 8.76
C VAL A 1073 11.53 15.74 9.86
N LYS A 1074 10.98 16.91 10.23
CA LYS A 1074 9.92 17.00 11.25
C LYS A 1074 8.62 16.34 10.77
N ALA A 1075 8.30 16.42 9.48
CA ALA A 1075 7.15 15.72 8.94
C ALA A 1075 7.36 14.20 9.01
N LEU A 1076 8.54 13.68 8.62
CA LEU A 1076 8.85 12.25 8.66
C LEU A 1076 8.70 11.68 10.08
N GLN A 1077 9.23 12.37 11.09
CA GLN A 1077 9.14 12.00 12.50
C GLN A 1077 7.70 11.95 13.03
N LYS A 1078 6.77 12.68 12.39
CA LYS A 1078 5.34 12.68 12.73
C LYS A 1078 4.52 11.70 11.86
N LEU A 1079 5.14 11.02 10.89
CA LEU A 1079 4.50 9.98 10.07
C LEU A 1079 4.49 8.62 10.78
N SER A 1080 3.71 7.69 10.24
CA SER A 1080 3.32 6.43 10.88
C SER A 1080 4.36 5.30 10.82
N TRP A 1081 5.61 5.60 11.15
CA TRP A 1081 6.68 4.60 11.21
C TRP A 1081 6.73 3.88 12.57
N PRO A 1082 6.96 2.56 12.62
CA PRO A 1082 7.44 1.92 13.86
C PRO A 1082 8.71 2.62 14.36
N GLN A 1083 8.86 2.77 15.67
CA GLN A 1083 9.96 3.58 16.22
C GLN A 1083 11.34 3.04 15.83
N GLU A 1084 11.54 1.73 15.92
CA GLU A 1084 12.80 1.06 15.53
C GLU A 1084 13.15 1.33 14.05
N ASP A 1085 12.14 1.25 13.17
CA ASP A 1085 12.30 1.54 11.74
C ASP A 1085 12.63 3.02 11.48
N LEU A 1086 11.97 3.94 12.20
CA LEU A 1086 12.23 5.38 12.10
C LEU A 1086 13.65 5.73 12.53
N ASP A 1087 14.13 5.13 13.63
CA ASP A 1087 15.48 5.37 14.14
C ASP A 1087 16.54 4.92 13.10
N MET A 1088 16.32 3.78 12.43
CA MET A 1088 17.19 3.32 11.34
C MET A 1088 17.16 4.24 10.12
N LEU A 1089 15.98 4.75 9.75
CA LEU A 1089 15.85 5.73 8.67
C LEU A 1089 16.62 7.01 8.99
N LEU A 1090 16.46 7.58 10.19
CA LEU A 1090 17.17 8.79 10.60
C LEU A 1090 18.68 8.56 10.69
N THR A 1091 19.11 7.39 11.16
CA THR A 1091 20.53 7.00 11.21
C THR A 1091 21.14 6.98 9.81
N GLN A 1092 20.53 6.28 8.84
CA GLN A 1092 21.03 6.30 7.47
C GLN A 1092 20.96 7.70 6.87
N TRP A 1093 19.86 8.44 7.09
CA TRP A 1093 19.66 9.76 6.49
C TRP A 1093 20.73 10.76 6.94
N SER A 1094 21.21 10.66 8.18
CA SER A 1094 22.30 11.49 8.70
C SER A 1094 23.61 11.36 7.90
N THR A 1095 23.81 10.23 7.21
CA THR A 1095 25.00 9.95 6.38
C THR A 1095 24.70 10.00 4.88
N VAL A 1096 23.51 10.47 4.48
CA VAL A 1096 23.16 10.57 3.06
C VAL A 1096 23.84 11.78 2.43
N HIS A 1097 24.52 11.55 1.31
CA HIS A 1097 25.10 12.61 0.48
C HIS A 1097 24.45 12.64 -0.91
N GLU A 1098 23.92 13.80 -1.29
CA GLU A 1098 23.25 13.99 -2.58
C GLU A 1098 24.23 14.28 -3.72
N MET A 1099 23.78 14.02 -4.95
CA MET A 1099 24.58 14.26 -6.14
C MET A 1099 24.56 15.75 -6.54
N PRO A 1100 25.71 16.45 -6.60
CA PRO A 1100 25.74 17.84 -7.04
C PRO A 1100 25.31 17.99 -8.50
N GLN A 1101 24.54 19.04 -8.80
CA GLN A 1101 24.09 19.35 -10.15
C GLN A 1101 24.94 20.46 -10.76
N ILE A 1102 25.59 20.15 -11.88
CA ILE A 1102 26.49 21.08 -12.59
C ILE A 1102 26.11 21.25 -14.05
N ALA A 1103 26.68 22.25 -14.74
CA ALA A 1103 26.49 22.42 -16.18
C ALA A 1103 27.01 21.20 -16.95
N GLY A 1104 26.11 20.43 -17.58
CA GLY A 1104 26.45 19.23 -18.34
C GLY A 1104 26.30 17.91 -17.58
N SER A 1105 25.94 17.95 -16.30
CA SER A 1105 25.76 16.77 -15.40
C SER A 1105 24.83 15.67 -15.94
N TYR A 1106 23.86 16.00 -16.78
CA TYR A 1106 22.94 15.03 -17.41
C TYR A 1106 23.65 13.95 -18.26
N ILE A 1107 24.90 14.19 -18.67
CA ILE A 1107 25.72 13.26 -19.44
C ILE A 1107 26.41 12.22 -18.54
N THR A 1108 26.72 12.60 -17.29
CA THR A 1108 27.60 11.87 -16.38
C THR A 1108 27.06 10.47 -16.10
N GLY A 1109 25.77 10.37 -15.73
CA GLY A 1109 25.12 9.09 -15.47
C GLY A 1109 25.13 8.15 -16.67
N ARG A 1110 24.84 8.69 -17.86
CA ARG A 1110 24.81 7.91 -19.09
C ARG A 1110 26.18 7.34 -19.45
N GLU A 1111 27.23 8.14 -19.35
CA GLU A 1111 28.58 7.69 -19.73
C GLU A 1111 29.19 6.72 -18.71
N ILE A 1112 28.90 6.87 -17.41
CA ILE A 1112 29.28 5.86 -16.40
C ILE A 1112 28.57 4.53 -16.67
N GLU A 1113 27.27 4.57 -16.99
CA GLU A 1113 26.49 3.37 -17.33
C GLU A 1113 27.01 2.69 -18.60
N ASN A 1114 27.41 3.48 -19.61
CA ASN A 1114 28.06 2.94 -20.81
C ASN A 1114 29.40 2.27 -20.47
N ALA A 1115 30.25 2.92 -19.66
CA ALA A 1115 31.51 2.35 -19.19
C ALA A 1115 31.29 1.03 -18.44
N PHE A 1116 30.33 1.00 -17.52
CA PHE A 1116 29.95 -0.20 -16.77
C PHE A 1116 29.59 -1.34 -17.72
N ARG A 1117 28.74 -1.08 -18.72
CA ARG A 1117 28.31 -2.07 -19.72
C ARG A 1117 29.46 -2.61 -20.55
N GLU A 1118 30.41 -1.78 -20.96
CA GLU A 1118 31.59 -2.23 -21.70
C GLU A 1118 32.43 -3.19 -20.86
N VAL A 1119 32.61 -2.91 -19.56
CA VAL A 1119 33.33 -3.81 -18.64
C VAL A 1119 32.57 -5.14 -18.47
N ILE A 1120 31.29 -5.11 -18.11
CA ILE A 1120 30.57 -6.35 -17.78
C ILE A 1120 30.29 -7.24 -19.01
N ASN A 1121 30.10 -6.65 -20.19
CA ASN A 1121 29.75 -7.42 -21.39
C ASN A 1121 30.99 -7.87 -22.18
N ASN A 1122 32.04 -7.03 -22.22
CA ASN A 1122 33.23 -7.28 -23.04
C ASN A 1122 34.47 -7.63 -22.22
N LEU A 1123 34.39 -7.62 -20.88
CA LEU A 1123 35.50 -7.90 -19.95
C LEU A 1123 36.69 -6.97 -20.19
N TYR A 1124 36.42 -5.71 -20.54
CA TYR A 1124 37.43 -4.66 -20.65
C TYR A 1124 37.97 -4.25 -19.28
N ASN A 1125 39.16 -3.65 -19.26
CA ASN A 1125 39.75 -3.17 -18.01
C ASN A 1125 38.92 -1.99 -17.47
N ALA A 1126 38.43 -2.13 -16.23
CA ALA A 1126 37.53 -1.17 -15.60
C ALA A 1126 38.13 0.24 -15.51
N ARG A 1127 39.39 0.34 -15.08
CA ARG A 1127 40.08 1.62 -14.89
C ARG A 1127 40.32 2.35 -16.22
N GLU A 1128 40.80 1.63 -17.24
CA GLU A 1128 41.02 2.19 -18.58
C GLU A 1128 39.69 2.67 -19.19
N THR A 1129 38.63 1.87 -19.05
CA THR A 1129 37.32 2.20 -19.60
C THR A 1129 36.72 3.43 -18.89
N LEU A 1130 36.75 3.50 -17.55
CA LEU A 1130 36.27 4.68 -16.83
C LEU A 1130 37.04 5.94 -17.24
N TYR A 1131 38.36 5.85 -17.40
CA TYR A 1131 39.18 6.97 -17.83
C TYR A 1131 38.78 7.49 -19.23
N GLU A 1132 38.53 6.59 -20.19
CA GLU A 1132 38.09 7.02 -21.53
C GLU A 1132 36.73 7.73 -21.50
N TYR A 1133 35.78 7.22 -20.74
CA TYR A 1133 34.46 7.83 -20.60
C TYR A 1133 34.49 9.12 -19.77
N SER A 1134 35.39 9.25 -18.79
CA SER A 1134 35.54 10.51 -18.04
C SER A 1134 35.99 11.67 -18.93
N LEU A 1135 36.80 11.40 -19.96
CA LEU A 1135 37.18 12.42 -20.95
C LEU A 1135 35.98 12.91 -21.78
N LEU A 1136 35.01 12.05 -22.07
CA LEU A 1136 33.77 12.43 -22.76
C LEU A 1136 32.89 13.31 -21.87
N ILE A 1137 32.82 12.98 -20.57
CA ILE A 1137 32.11 13.77 -19.57
C ILE A 1137 32.75 15.17 -19.46
N ASP A 1138 34.07 15.25 -19.30
CA ASP A 1138 34.82 16.51 -19.22
C ASP A 1138 34.61 17.37 -20.48
N ALA A 1139 34.60 16.75 -21.67
CA ALA A 1139 34.36 17.46 -22.92
C ALA A 1139 32.96 18.11 -22.96
N GLU A 1140 31.93 17.43 -22.48
CA GLU A 1140 30.57 17.95 -22.42
C GLU A 1140 30.39 19.02 -21.34
N ILE A 1141 30.98 18.84 -20.15
CA ILE A 1141 31.02 19.86 -19.09
C ILE A 1141 31.63 21.15 -19.65
N ASN A 1142 32.81 21.06 -20.27
CA ASN A 1142 33.49 22.21 -20.87
C ASN A 1142 32.64 22.87 -21.98
N ARG A 1143 31.98 22.07 -22.82
CA ARG A 1143 31.08 22.58 -23.87
C ARG A 1143 29.91 23.35 -23.27
N LYS A 1144 29.27 22.85 -22.22
CA LYS A 1144 28.14 23.49 -21.56
C LYS A 1144 28.53 24.73 -20.77
N ARG A 1145 29.65 24.68 -20.05
CA ARG A 1145 30.21 25.87 -19.38
C ARG A 1145 30.48 26.98 -20.38
N SER A 1146 31.06 26.67 -21.54
CA SER A 1146 31.24 27.62 -22.64
C SER A 1146 29.92 28.17 -23.18
N GLU A 1147 28.90 27.31 -23.36
CA GLU A 1147 27.56 27.69 -23.83
C GLU A 1147 26.88 28.71 -22.90
N PHE A 1148 27.13 28.59 -21.59
CA PHE A 1148 26.57 29.46 -20.55
C PHE A 1148 27.50 30.61 -20.10
N ASN A 1149 28.64 30.80 -20.76
CA ASN A 1149 29.68 31.78 -20.36
C ASN A 1149 30.18 31.59 -18.91
N LEU A 1150 30.21 30.36 -18.43
CA LEU A 1150 30.85 29.99 -17.17
C LEU A 1150 32.35 29.80 -17.41
N PRO A 1151 33.22 30.10 -16.42
CA PRO A 1151 34.65 30.02 -16.66
C PRO A 1151 35.11 28.57 -16.81
N LEU A 1152 36.19 28.37 -17.56
CA LEU A 1152 36.72 27.05 -17.86
C LEU A 1152 37.97 26.78 -17.01
N LEU A 1153 38.28 25.51 -16.78
CA LEU A 1153 39.47 25.11 -16.03
C LEU A 1153 40.76 25.72 -16.59
N LYS A 1154 40.88 25.79 -17.92
CA LYS A 1154 42.01 26.41 -18.64
C LYS A 1154 42.15 27.94 -18.44
N ASP A 1155 41.10 28.59 -17.93
CA ASP A 1155 41.06 30.04 -17.72
C ASP A 1155 41.52 30.40 -16.29
N GLN A 1156 41.78 29.41 -15.43
CA GLN A 1156 42.33 29.60 -14.09
C GLN A 1156 43.86 29.76 -14.14
N PRO A 1157 44.45 30.63 -13.30
CA PRO A 1157 45.91 30.65 -13.12
C PRO A 1157 46.37 29.29 -12.57
N GLU A 1158 47.45 28.73 -13.12
CA GLU A 1158 48.12 27.58 -12.50
C GLU A 1158 48.50 27.97 -11.06
N GLU A 1159 47.84 27.40 -10.06
CA GLU A 1159 48.29 27.50 -8.68
C GLU A 1159 49.60 26.70 -8.53
N GLU A 1160 50.65 27.37 -8.03
CA GLU A 1160 52.00 26.82 -7.77
C GLU A 1160 52.05 25.78 -6.65
#